data_AF-A0A2G2X8W1-F1
#
_entry.id   AF-A0A2G2X8W1-F1
#
_cell.length_a   1.000
_cell.length_b   1.000
_cell.length_c   1.000
_cell.angle_alpha   90.00
_cell.angle_beta   90.00
_cell.angle_gamma   90.00
#
_symmetry.space_group_name_H-M   'P 1'
#
loop_
_entity.id
_entity.type
_entity.pdbx_description
1 polymer ?
#
loop_
_entity_poly.entity_id
_entity_poly.type
_entity_poly.pdbx_seq_one_letter_code
_entity_poly.pdbx_strand_id
1 'polypeptide(L)'
;MCNEVEVVLVNLIRTYLVEALQLIQLTSRNVGCSGTIGELQVDSGLSESALYILVMYTQDSAKQGEIINLKDFKVRDFKFIFLAFTAIWITAMSSSLTAVDASNVSTGSVTYDRRSLIINGQRKLLISASIHYPRSVPAMWPGLVQLAKEGGVDVIETYVFWNGHEISPDNYYFGGRYDLVKFCKIVQQAGMYMILRIGPFVAAEWNFGGLPVWLHYVPGTTFRTDSEPFKVENEYGYYENAYGEGGKRYALWAAKMALSQNTGVPWIMCQQYDAPDPVIDTCNSFYCDKFKPINPNKPKIWTENWPGWFKTFGARDPHRPAEDVAYSVARFFQKGGSVQNYYMYHGGTNFGRTAGGPFITTSYDYDAPIDEYGLARFPKWGHLKELHKVIKLCEHALLNNDPTFLSLGPLQEADVYQDASGACAAFLANMDDKNDKVVQFRNSSYHLPAWSVSILPDCKNVVFNTAKVGCQTSVVNMAPVDLHPTASSPKRDIKSLQWEIFKERAGVWGVADFTKNGFVDHINTTKDTTDYLWYTTSISVDKEEDLLRNSGTAMLLVESKGHAMHVFINQKLQGLASGNGTVPQFKFRTPITLKAGKNEIALLSMTVGLQTAGSFYEWIGAGPTSVKVEGFKSGTLDLSACTWTYKIGLQGEHLRIHKSYNLNSKIWAPTSEPPKQQPLTWYKAVVDAPPGNEPVALDMIHMGKGMAWLNGQDIGRYWPRKSSKYEKCVTRCDYRGKFNPDKCFTGCGEPTQRWYHVPRSWFKPSGNVLIIFEETGGDPSQIRFSMRKVSGACGHLSEDHPYFDVENLQGSEIVNDKNRATLSLKCPTNTTISAVKFASFGNPTGTCGSYVQGDCHDSNSASLVEKDQRHNPKVSLSSRLVCLRFAVAQLVASQSHQSEDMGFVSGSSEVTWVGQFMRLNPPMLTSTKFEDDPQGFIDELEIFFRVMHANEVEKELKESKAKEFMNLKKEKMSVKEYTLKFTQLFRLFVHMQQVEKQKKRLAEAREKDRQTKRARTTDQYKSQHQGGNNWGYKWSKKKFWSNAQSSTSAQCPDLQLIDGSRIFSLRVNREYRVHSPKEPGHIQRDCPTVIGNIGGAKSQANSTAPPPPKGTNSATGDGRNRLYALFNRQDAEASPDVVIGTLQIFSCDVYVLLDPGYTLSYVTPYVSVSFGFKPENILEPLSVSTLVGDSILAMRVYKNYVISVCHCDIVADLIELDIIDFDAILGMDWLHSCYA
;
A
#
# COMPACT_ATOMS: atom_id res chain seq x y z
N MET A 1 6.80 -62.60 -26.70
CA MET A 1 7.27 -61.48 -25.85
C MET A 1 7.65 -61.98 -24.46
N CYS A 2 8.62 -62.91 -24.33
CA CYS A 2 9.11 -63.37 -23.02
C CYS A 2 10.65 -63.32 -22.92
N ASN A 3 11.37 -63.59 -24.02
CA ASN A 3 12.83 -63.66 -23.99
C ASN A 3 13.54 -62.29 -24.03
N GLU A 4 12.86 -61.21 -24.44
CA GLU A 4 13.47 -59.87 -24.52
C GLU A 4 13.44 -59.12 -23.18
N VAL A 5 12.35 -59.28 -22.41
CA VAL A 5 12.23 -58.70 -21.05
C VAL A 5 13.29 -59.31 -20.12
N GLU A 6 13.59 -60.60 -20.25
CA GLU A 6 14.60 -61.29 -19.45
C GLU A 6 16.02 -60.77 -19.75
N VAL A 7 16.34 -60.48 -21.02
CA VAL A 7 17.63 -59.87 -21.42
C VAL A 7 17.76 -58.43 -20.91
N VAL A 8 16.70 -57.62 -20.98
CA VAL A 8 16.71 -56.25 -20.45
C VAL A 8 16.89 -56.26 -18.93
N LEU A 9 16.16 -57.12 -18.20
CA LEU A 9 16.22 -57.18 -16.74
C LEU A 9 17.59 -57.68 -16.24
N VAL A 10 18.16 -58.70 -16.90
CA VAL A 10 19.53 -59.19 -16.59
C VAL A 10 20.57 -58.10 -16.83
N ASN A 11 20.48 -57.34 -17.92
CA ASN A 11 21.42 -56.24 -18.18
C ASN A 11 21.24 -55.09 -17.16
N LEU A 12 20.01 -54.73 -16.78
CA LEU A 12 19.77 -53.67 -15.80
C LEU A 12 20.37 -54.01 -14.42
N ILE A 13 20.15 -55.25 -13.95
CA ILE A 13 20.73 -55.76 -12.70
C ILE A 13 22.26 -55.81 -12.79
N ARG A 14 22.82 -56.16 -13.96
CA ARG A 14 24.26 -56.21 -14.19
C ARG A 14 24.92 -54.83 -14.17
N THR A 15 24.24 -53.78 -14.66
CA THR A 15 24.70 -52.39 -14.54
C THR A 15 24.74 -51.96 -13.08
N TYR A 16 23.65 -52.14 -12.33
CA TYR A 16 23.59 -51.81 -10.90
C TYR A 16 24.66 -52.55 -10.06
N LEU A 17 24.96 -53.82 -10.38
CA LEU A 17 26.03 -54.57 -9.73
C LEU A 17 27.43 -54.03 -10.07
N VAL A 18 27.67 -53.53 -11.28
CA VAL A 18 28.93 -52.88 -11.65
C VAL A 18 29.09 -51.54 -10.94
N GLU A 19 28.03 -50.72 -10.87
CA GLU A 19 28.05 -49.45 -10.13
C GLU A 19 28.25 -49.65 -8.62
N ALA A 20 27.58 -50.65 -8.02
CA ALA A 20 27.78 -51.01 -6.62
C ALA A 20 29.21 -51.50 -6.34
N LEU A 21 29.79 -52.33 -7.22
CA LEU A 21 31.19 -52.76 -7.11
C LEU A 21 32.17 -51.61 -7.31
N GLN A 22 31.85 -50.62 -8.15
CA GLN A 22 32.65 -49.40 -8.30
C GLN A 22 32.56 -48.49 -7.07
N LEU A 23 31.39 -48.34 -6.42
CA LEU A 23 31.28 -47.65 -5.13
C LEU A 23 32.08 -48.36 -4.03
N ILE A 24 32.10 -49.70 -4.02
CA ILE A 24 32.93 -50.49 -3.09
C ILE A 24 34.43 -50.29 -3.38
N GLN A 25 34.86 -50.24 -4.65
CA GLN A 25 36.25 -49.91 -5.01
C GLN A 25 36.64 -48.45 -4.72
N LEU A 26 35.69 -47.52 -4.71
CA LEU A 26 35.92 -46.12 -4.34
C LEU A 26 36.04 -45.96 -2.82
N THR A 27 35.19 -46.63 -2.04
CA THR A 27 35.28 -46.62 -0.57
C THR A 27 36.50 -47.41 -0.06
N SER A 28 36.89 -48.50 -0.72
CA SER A 28 38.11 -49.25 -0.36
C SER A 28 39.42 -48.56 -0.76
N ARG A 29 39.38 -47.39 -1.41
CA ARG A 29 40.58 -46.62 -1.81
C ARG A 29 40.98 -45.50 -0.86
N ASN A 30 40.18 -45.19 0.16
CA ASN A 30 40.45 -44.11 1.12
C ASN A 30 40.50 -44.58 2.60
N VAL A 31 40.66 -45.87 2.87
CA VAL A 31 40.97 -46.37 4.23
C VAL A 31 42.21 -47.28 4.22
N GLY A 32 43.35 -46.70 4.59
CA GLY A 32 44.55 -47.42 4.99
C GLY A 32 45.55 -46.47 5.66
N CYS A 33 46.01 -46.68 6.90
CA CYS A 33 45.67 -47.73 7.88
C CYS A 33 45.80 -47.19 9.32
N SER A 34 45.35 -48.00 10.30
CA SER A 34 45.56 -47.87 11.75
C SER A 34 44.99 -46.63 12.46
N GLY A 35 43.90 -46.84 13.21
CA GLY A 35 43.29 -45.86 14.10
C GLY A 35 41.90 -46.35 14.52
N THR A 36 41.76 -46.84 15.76
CA THR A 36 40.57 -47.43 16.38
C THR A 36 39.21 -46.87 15.94
N ILE A 37 38.27 -47.77 15.63
CA ILE A 37 36.86 -47.46 15.33
C ILE A 37 36.21 -46.82 16.57
N GLY A 38 35.63 -45.64 16.38
CA GLY A 38 34.77 -44.96 17.35
C GLY A 38 33.80 -44.03 16.63
N GLU A 39 32.50 -44.34 16.73
CA GLU A 39 31.33 -43.51 16.37
C GLU A 39 31.45 -42.64 15.11
N LEU A 40 31.10 -43.24 13.96
CA LEU A 40 30.89 -42.51 12.70
C LEU A 40 29.37 -42.37 12.47
N GLN A 41 28.80 -41.23 12.88
CA GLN A 41 27.37 -40.94 12.75
C GLN A 41 27.04 -40.58 11.29
N VAL A 42 26.19 -41.37 10.64
CA VAL A 42 25.82 -41.21 9.21
C VAL A 42 24.34 -40.90 9.07
N ASP A 43 24.01 -39.63 8.78
CA ASP A 43 22.65 -39.23 8.37
C ASP A 43 22.37 -39.67 6.92
N SER A 44 21.98 -40.93 6.74
CA SER A 44 21.34 -41.43 5.53
C SER A 44 20.42 -42.60 5.85
N GLY A 45 19.17 -42.55 5.38
CA GLY A 45 18.09 -43.48 5.77
C GLY A 45 18.20 -44.90 5.20
N LEU A 46 19.21 -45.67 5.63
CA LEU A 46 19.33 -47.11 5.44
C LEU A 46 19.38 -47.79 6.81
N SER A 47 18.53 -48.78 7.06
CA SER A 47 18.52 -49.49 8.35
C SER A 47 19.70 -50.46 8.46
N GLU A 48 20.33 -50.51 9.64
CA GLU A 48 21.49 -51.36 9.94
C GLU A 48 21.24 -52.84 9.60
N SER A 49 19.99 -53.29 9.73
CA SER A 49 19.51 -54.63 9.37
C SER A 49 19.88 -55.04 7.94
N ALA A 50 19.81 -54.12 6.97
CA ALA A 50 20.15 -54.41 5.59
C ALA A 50 21.66 -54.61 5.39
N LEU A 51 22.48 -53.83 6.09
CA LEU A 51 23.93 -53.94 6.05
C LEU A 51 24.41 -55.26 6.70
N TYR A 52 23.78 -55.66 7.82
CA TYR A 52 24.13 -56.88 8.54
C TYR A 52 23.91 -58.15 7.70
N ILE A 53 22.83 -58.21 6.91
CA ILE A 53 22.54 -59.33 6.00
C ILE A 53 23.57 -59.40 4.87
N LEU A 54 24.00 -58.25 4.31
CA LEU A 54 24.99 -58.20 3.24
C LEU A 54 26.39 -58.61 3.72
N VAL A 55 26.76 -58.26 4.96
CA VAL A 55 28.03 -58.68 5.58
C VAL A 55 28.02 -60.18 5.91
N MET A 56 26.90 -60.72 6.43
CA MET A 56 26.75 -62.16 6.66
C MET A 56 26.96 -62.98 5.38
N TYR A 57 26.35 -62.57 4.26
CA TYR A 57 26.42 -63.32 2.99
C TYR A 57 27.76 -63.21 2.26
N THR A 58 28.64 -62.27 2.64
CA THR A 58 29.94 -62.05 1.99
C THR A 58 31.12 -62.66 2.74
N GLN A 59 30.98 -63.00 4.03
CA GLN A 59 32.07 -63.61 4.80
C GLN A 59 32.32 -65.10 4.48
N ASP A 60 31.29 -65.87 4.11
CA ASP A 60 31.45 -67.32 3.90
C ASP A 60 32.15 -67.67 2.57
N SER A 61 32.01 -66.81 1.56
CA SER A 61 32.67 -66.95 0.25
C SER A 61 34.17 -66.58 0.25
N ALA A 62 34.72 -66.06 1.36
CA ALA A 62 36.08 -65.54 1.42
C ALA A 62 37.16 -66.58 1.79
N LYS A 63 36.80 -67.87 1.95
CA LYS A 63 37.70 -68.94 2.44
C LYS A 63 38.18 -69.95 1.40
N GLN A 64 37.71 -69.87 0.16
CA GLN A 64 38.25 -70.65 -0.96
C GLN A 64 38.58 -69.67 -2.10
N GLY A 65 39.84 -69.65 -2.51
CA GLY A 65 40.43 -68.59 -3.34
C GLY A 65 40.09 -68.69 -4.84
N GLU A 66 38.81 -68.78 -5.18
CA GLU A 66 38.34 -68.76 -6.57
C GLU A 66 37.69 -67.42 -6.94
N ILE A 67 37.88 -67.00 -8.19
CA ILE A 67 37.29 -65.76 -8.72
C ILE A 67 35.85 -66.06 -9.12
N ILE A 68 34.89 -65.62 -8.30
CA ILE A 68 33.45 -65.82 -8.53
C ILE A 68 33.05 -65.24 -9.89
N ASN A 69 32.68 -66.12 -10.83
CA ASN A 69 32.30 -65.74 -12.17
C ASN A 69 30.79 -65.45 -12.23
N LEU A 70 30.42 -64.21 -12.59
CA LEU A 70 29.03 -63.71 -12.59
C LEU A 70 28.13 -64.32 -13.71
N LYS A 71 28.40 -65.55 -14.15
CA LYS A 71 27.62 -66.31 -15.14
C LYS A 71 26.82 -67.47 -14.56
N ASP A 72 27.16 -67.96 -13.37
CA ASP A 72 26.58 -69.20 -12.82
C ASP A 72 25.38 -68.98 -11.87
N PHE A 73 25.03 -67.72 -11.56
CA PHE A 73 23.80 -67.38 -10.84
C PHE A 73 22.56 -67.73 -11.68
N LYS A 74 21.71 -68.63 -11.18
CA LYS A 74 20.50 -69.08 -11.89
C LYS A 74 19.26 -68.35 -11.37
N VAL A 75 18.29 -68.13 -12.27
CA VAL A 75 17.04 -67.37 -12.05
C VAL A 75 16.23 -67.84 -10.83
N ARG A 76 16.45 -69.07 -10.36
CA ARG A 76 15.78 -69.66 -9.19
C ARG A 76 16.12 -68.94 -7.87
N ASP A 77 17.34 -68.41 -7.74
CA ASP A 77 17.83 -67.85 -6.47
C ASP A 77 17.30 -66.42 -6.24
N PHE A 78 17.08 -65.67 -7.32
CA PHE A 78 16.43 -64.36 -7.29
C PHE A 78 15.02 -64.39 -6.70
N LYS A 79 14.28 -65.51 -6.81
CA LYS A 79 12.93 -65.62 -6.20
C LYS A 79 12.96 -65.59 -4.68
N PHE A 80 13.99 -66.13 -4.03
CA PHE A 80 14.12 -66.05 -2.57
C PHE A 80 14.46 -64.64 -2.10
N ILE A 81 15.38 -63.96 -2.81
CA ILE A 81 15.72 -62.56 -2.51
C ILE A 81 14.49 -61.66 -2.70
N PHE A 82 13.76 -61.81 -3.81
CA PHE A 82 12.55 -61.02 -4.07
C PHE A 82 11.46 -61.24 -3.01
N LEU A 83 11.20 -62.51 -2.63
CA LEU A 83 10.25 -62.82 -1.56
C LEU A 83 10.66 -62.21 -0.22
N ALA A 84 11.94 -62.31 0.17
CA ALA A 84 12.46 -61.69 1.38
C ALA A 84 12.30 -60.16 1.36
N PHE A 85 12.62 -59.49 0.25
CA PHE A 85 12.41 -58.05 0.10
C PHE A 85 10.94 -57.65 0.17
N THR A 86 10.01 -58.42 -0.46
CA THR A 86 8.57 -58.14 -0.33
C THR A 86 8.05 -58.35 1.09
N ALA A 87 8.54 -59.35 1.82
CA ALA A 87 8.17 -59.57 3.22
C ALA A 87 8.65 -58.41 4.12
N ILE A 88 9.89 -57.95 3.93
CA ILE A 88 10.47 -56.80 4.64
C ILE A 88 9.71 -55.51 4.30
N TRP A 89 9.30 -55.31 3.04
CA TRP A 89 8.46 -54.18 2.65
C TRP A 89 7.09 -54.20 3.35
N ILE A 90 6.43 -55.35 3.39
CA ILE A 90 5.11 -55.51 4.03
C ILE A 90 5.21 -55.28 5.54
N THR A 91 6.25 -55.77 6.22
CA THR A 91 6.45 -55.46 7.65
C THR A 91 6.79 -53.99 7.88
N ALA A 92 7.64 -53.37 7.06
CA ALA A 92 7.96 -51.95 7.16
C ALA A 92 6.72 -51.05 7.03
N MET A 93 5.84 -51.31 6.06
CA MET A 93 4.59 -50.56 5.90
C MET A 93 3.61 -50.78 7.07
N SER A 94 3.72 -51.88 7.81
CA SER A 94 2.90 -52.12 9.02
C SER A 94 3.43 -51.41 10.28
N SER A 95 4.68 -50.93 10.28
CA SER A 95 5.33 -50.26 11.42
C SER A 95 5.38 -48.72 11.34
N SER A 96 4.98 -48.12 10.21
CA SER A 96 5.04 -46.66 10.00
C SER A 96 3.68 -45.95 10.14
N LEU A 97 2.74 -46.53 10.88
CA LEU A 97 1.39 -45.98 11.11
C LEU A 97 1.28 -45.06 12.35
N THR A 98 2.41 -44.70 12.95
CA THR A 98 2.54 -43.66 13.98
C THR A 98 3.75 -42.78 13.69
N ALA A 99 3.60 -41.46 13.85
CA ALA A 99 4.61 -40.43 13.57
C ALA A 99 4.98 -40.23 12.09
N VAL A 100 4.03 -39.66 11.32
CA VAL A 100 4.35 -38.69 10.26
C VAL A 100 3.80 -37.35 10.72
N ASP A 101 4.68 -36.37 10.94
CA ASP A 101 4.26 -35.01 11.30
C ASP A 101 3.88 -34.23 10.02
N ALA A 102 2.77 -33.50 10.07
CA ALA A 102 2.09 -33.04 8.86
C ALA A 102 2.59 -31.66 8.41
N SER A 103 3.54 -31.65 7.47
CA SER A 103 3.95 -30.46 6.70
C SER A 103 2.89 -30.00 5.69
N ASN A 104 1.65 -29.84 6.17
CA ASN A 104 0.60 -29.12 5.45
C ASN A 104 1.10 -27.71 5.12
N VAL A 105 0.89 -27.27 3.87
CA VAL A 105 0.77 -25.83 3.58
C VAL A 105 -0.48 -25.36 4.30
N SER A 106 -0.33 -24.80 5.49
CA SER A 106 -1.46 -24.43 6.32
C SER A 106 -2.19 -23.23 5.72
N THR A 107 -3.47 -23.44 5.41
CA THR A 107 -4.44 -22.33 5.30
C THR A 107 -4.37 -21.56 6.62
N GLY A 108 -3.80 -20.35 6.59
CA GLY A 108 -3.37 -19.65 7.80
C GLY A 108 -4.52 -19.35 8.74
N SER A 109 -4.69 -20.18 9.78
CA SER A 109 -5.86 -20.14 10.65
C SER A 109 -5.76 -18.94 11.59
N VAL A 110 -6.78 -18.08 11.53
CA VAL A 110 -6.99 -16.99 12.50
C VAL A 110 -8.15 -17.37 13.40
N THR A 111 -7.88 -17.47 14.70
CA THR A 111 -8.87 -17.71 15.75
C THR A 111 -8.55 -16.83 16.95
N TYR A 112 -9.18 -17.05 18.09
CA TYR A 112 -8.97 -16.25 19.30
C TYR A 112 -9.21 -17.03 20.59
N ASP A 113 -8.75 -16.47 21.70
CA ASP A 113 -9.14 -16.87 23.05
C ASP A 113 -9.31 -15.63 23.97
N ARG A 114 -9.49 -15.86 25.28
CA ARG A 114 -9.60 -14.81 26.31
C ARG A 114 -8.45 -13.80 26.37
N ARG A 115 -7.31 -14.10 25.73
CA ARG A 115 -6.07 -13.34 25.81
C ARG A 115 -5.79 -12.59 24.52
N SER A 116 -5.81 -13.25 23.37
CA SER A 116 -5.51 -12.59 22.08
C SER A 116 -6.13 -13.27 20.87
N LEU A 117 -5.97 -12.62 19.71
CA LEU A 117 -6.01 -13.33 18.44
C LEU A 117 -4.87 -14.36 18.40
N ILE A 118 -5.12 -15.47 17.72
CA ILE A 118 -4.21 -16.58 17.48
C ILE A 118 -4.09 -16.71 15.96
N ILE A 119 -2.88 -16.50 15.43
CA ILE A 119 -2.57 -16.58 13.99
C ILE A 119 -1.60 -17.74 13.80
N ASN A 120 -1.95 -18.69 12.93
CA ASN A 120 -1.17 -19.90 12.65
C ASN A 120 -0.80 -20.67 13.93
N GLY A 121 -1.77 -20.83 14.84
CA GLY A 121 -1.61 -21.49 16.14
C GLY A 121 -0.85 -20.68 17.21
N GLN A 122 -0.35 -19.48 16.88
CA GLN A 122 0.42 -18.63 17.80
C GLN A 122 -0.38 -17.41 18.25
N ARG A 123 -0.50 -17.18 19.57
CA ARG A 123 -0.97 -15.90 20.12
C ARG A 123 -0.13 -14.73 19.60
N LYS A 124 -0.74 -13.55 19.42
CA LYS A 124 -0.06 -12.31 19.00
C LYS A 124 -0.53 -11.09 19.79
N LEU A 125 0.40 -10.20 20.15
CA LEU A 125 0.10 -8.79 20.37
C LEU A 125 0.18 -8.07 19.03
N LEU A 126 -0.87 -7.34 18.66
CA LEU A 126 -0.95 -6.65 17.38
C LEU A 126 -1.10 -5.15 17.57
N ILE A 127 -0.17 -4.40 16.97
CA ILE A 127 -0.21 -2.95 16.87
C ILE A 127 -0.64 -2.62 15.43
N SER A 128 -1.68 -1.80 15.28
CA SER A 128 -2.38 -1.57 14.01
C SER A 128 -2.44 -0.08 13.64
N ALA A 129 -2.49 0.20 12.35
CA ALA A 129 -2.48 1.55 11.78
C ALA A 129 -3.61 1.77 10.78
N SER A 130 -4.56 2.67 11.06
CA SER A 130 -5.53 3.09 10.05
C SER A 130 -4.86 3.92 8.95
N ILE A 131 -4.99 3.45 7.71
CA ILE A 131 -4.51 4.13 6.48
C ILE A 131 -5.59 3.96 5.41
N HIS A 132 -6.39 5.00 5.17
CA HIS A 132 -7.50 4.92 4.20
C HIS A 132 -7.00 5.12 2.77
N TYR A 133 -7.10 4.07 1.95
CA TYR A 133 -6.62 4.05 0.57
C TYR A 133 -7.13 5.22 -0.29
N PRO A 134 -8.41 5.68 -0.22
CA PRO A 134 -8.88 6.79 -1.04
C PRO A 134 -8.51 8.19 -0.51
N ARG A 135 -8.00 8.29 0.72
CA ARG A 135 -7.47 9.54 1.31
C ARG A 135 -6.00 9.79 0.93
N SER A 136 -5.40 8.90 0.16
CA SER A 136 -4.08 9.02 -0.43
C SER A 136 -4.15 8.60 -1.92
N VAL A 137 -3.01 8.51 -2.62
CA VAL A 137 -2.96 8.04 -4.02
C VAL A 137 -2.08 6.79 -4.15
N PRO A 138 -2.26 5.96 -5.19
CA PRO A 138 -1.50 4.71 -5.34
C PRO A 138 0.03 4.83 -5.32
N ALA A 139 0.58 5.99 -5.68
CA ALA A 139 2.01 6.27 -5.61
C ALA A 139 2.52 6.50 -4.16
N MET A 140 1.64 6.83 -3.22
CA MET A 140 1.98 7.03 -1.79
C MET A 140 1.87 5.73 -0.99
N TRP A 141 0.93 4.83 -1.34
CA TRP A 141 0.61 3.65 -0.52
C TRP A 141 1.84 2.81 -0.09
N PRO A 142 2.82 2.48 -0.95
CA PRO A 142 3.99 1.71 -0.52
C PRO A 142 4.83 2.44 0.53
N GLY A 143 4.99 3.77 0.39
CA GLY A 143 5.73 4.59 1.36
C GLY A 143 4.99 4.75 2.69
N LEU A 144 3.66 4.88 2.65
CA LEU A 144 2.81 4.96 3.85
C LEU A 144 2.83 3.65 4.65
N VAL A 145 2.67 2.51 3.98
CA VAL A 145 2.71 1.17 4.60
C VAL A 145 4.12 0.86 5.14
N GLN A 146 5.17 1.16 4.37
CA GLN A 146 6.56 1.00 4.84
C GLN A 146 6.85 1.89 6.06
N LEU A 147 6.37 3.13 6.10
CA LEU A 147 6.58 4.03 7.23
C LEU A 147 5.77 3.63 8.48
N ALA A 148 4.63 2.95 8.32
CA ALA A 148 3.93 2.28 9.41
C ALA A 148 4.71 1.05 9.92
N LYS A 149 5.18 0.18 9.03
CA LYS A 149 6.02 -0.98 9.37
C LYS A 149 7.29 -0.56 10.11
N GLU A 150 8.00 0.45 9.61
CA GLU A 150 9.14 1.05 10.29
C GLU A 150 8.78 1.68 11.63
N GLY A 151 7.53 2.13 11.79
CA GLY A 151 6.96 2.58 13.06
C GLY A 151 6.72 1.46 14.08
N GLY A 152 6.98 0.19 13.76
CA GLY A 152 6.74 -0.95 14.66
C GLY A 152 5.30 -1.46 14.66
N VAL A 153 4.56 -1.23 13.57
CA VAL A 153 3.18 -1.69 13.35
C VAL A 153 3.19 -3.08 12.71
N ASP A 154 2.28 -3.97 13.14
CA ASP A 154 2.08 -5.32 12.59
C ASP A 154 0.95 -5.38 11.53
N VAL A 155 -0.04 -4.48 11.63
CA VAL A 155 -1.33 -4.55 10.91
C VAL A 155 -1.70 -3.20 10.27
N ILE A 156 -2.31 -3.22 9.08
CA ILE A 156 -2.98 -2.04 8.52
C ILE A 156 -4.49 -2.17 8.66
N GLU A 157 -5.16 -1.13 9.16
CA GLU A 157 -6.62 -1.04 9.20
C GLU A 157 -7.12 -0.11 8.08
N THR A 158 -8.25 -0.44 7.46
CA THR A 158 -9.01 0.52 6.63
C THR A 158 -10.49 0.20 6.61
N TYR A 159 -11.31 1.25 6.58
CA TYR A 159 -12.69 1.17 6.11
C TYR A 159 -12.77 0.87 4.60
N VAL A 160 -13.92 0.36 4.15
CA VAL A 160 -14.29 0.27 2.71
C VAL A 160 -15.33 1.34 2.37
N PHE A 161 -15.09 2.11 1.30
CA PHE A 161 -15.85 3.33 1.00
C PHE A 161 -16.88 3.12 -0.13
N TRP A 162 -18.04 2.54 0.20
CA TRP A 162 -19.03 2.08 -0.80
C TRP A 162 -19.45 3.17 -1.79
N ASN A 163 -19.76 4.39 -1.36
CA ASN A 163 -20.15 5.48 -2.26
C ASN A 163 -19.10 5.91 -3.30
N GLY A 164 -17.83 5.54 -3.13
CA GLY A 164 -16.77 5.69 -4.13
C GLY A 164 -16.58 4.44 -5.00
N HIS A 165 -17.04 3.28 -4.52
CA HIS A 165 -17.04 2.02 -5.23
C HIS A 165 -18.31 1.76 -6.06
N GLU A 166 -19.47 2.34 -5.73
CA GLU A 166 -20.72 2.18 -6.48
C GLU A 166 -21.45 3.53 -6.61
N ILE A 167 -21.01 4.31 -7.59
CA ILE A 167 -21.42 5.71 -7.81
C ILE A 167 -22.91 5.79 -8.24
N SER A 168 -23.38 4.76 -8.92
CA SER A 168 -24.78 4.50 -9.27
C SER A 168 -25.03 2.99 -9.14
N PRO A 169 -26.29 2.52 -9.01
CA PRO A 169 -26.58 1.09 -8.91
C PRO A 169 -25.87 0.26 -9.98
N ASP A 170 -25.33 -0.89 -9.58
CA ASP A 170 -24.64 -1.89 -10.40
C ASP A 170 -23.35 -1.40 -11.11
N ASN A 171 -22.91 -0.15 -10.85
CA ASN A 171 -21.80 0.51 -11.54
C ASN A 171 -20.55 0.58 -10.64
N TYR A 172 -19.81 -0.53 -10.60
CA TYR A 172 -18.69 -0.72 -9.69
C TYR A 172 -17.37 -0.12 -10.17
N TYR A 173 -16.63 0.52 -9.25
CA TYR A 173 -15.34 1.14 -9.52
C TYR A 173 -14.27 0.74 -8.48
N PHE A 174 -13.23 0.05 -8.95
CA PHE A 174 -12.06 -0.36 -8.17
C PHE A 174 -10.75 0.15 -8.81
N GLY A 175 -10.79 1.34 -9.41
CA GLY A 175 -9.65 1.93 -10.13
C GLY A 175 -8.94 3.06 -9.37
N GLY A 176 -7.68 3.32 -9.73
CA GLY A 176 -6.92 4.47 -9.21
C GLY A 176 -6.83 4.44 -7.68
N ARG A 177 -7.28 5.51 -6.99
CA ARG A 177 -7.28 5.57 -5.52
C ARG A 177 -8.38 4.74 -4.83
N TYR A 178 -9.28 4.12 -5.58
CA TYR A 178 -10.27 3.15 -5.08
C TYR A 178 -9.87 1.71 -5.43
N ASP A 179 -8.64 1.46 -5.87
CA ASP A 179 -8.10 0.12 -6.09
C ASP A 179 -7.75 -0.55 -4.74
N LEU A 180 -8.79 -1.04 -4.06
CA LEU A 180 -8.69 -1.74 -2.78
C LEU A 180 -7.81 -2.99 -2.89
N VAL A 181 -7.94 -3.77 -3.98
CA VAL A 181 -7.20 -5.02 -4.16
C VAL A 181 -5.70 -4.76 -4.26
N LYS A 182 -5.28 -3.71 -4.98
CA LYS A 182 -3.89 -3.28 -5.02
C LYS A 182 -3.38 -2.75 -3.68
N PHE A 183 -4.21 -2.05 -2.92
CA PHE A 183 -3.85 -1.64 -1.56
C PHE A 183 -3.61 -2.87 -0.67
N CYS A 184 -4.52 -3.86 -0.68
CA CYS A 184 -4.33 -5.13 0.01
C CYS A 184 -3.05 -5.87 -0.43
N LYS A 185 -2.79 -5.97 -1.75
CA LYS A 185 -1.55 -6.57 -2.29
C LYS A 185 -0.28 -5.82 -1.82
N ILE A 186 -0.32 -4.49 -1.62
CA ILE A 186 0.81 -3.72 -1.06
C ILE A 186 1.03 -4.02 0.43
N VAL A 187 -0.04 -4.14 1.23
CA VAL A 187 0.05 -4.55 2.65
C VAL A 187 0.62 -5.97 2.77
N GLN A 188 0.17 -6.89 1.90
CA GLN A 188 0.68 -8.25 1.79
C GLN A 188 2.16 -8.30 1.39
N GLN A 189 2.57 -7.50 0.39
CA GLN A 189 3.97 -7.38 -0.05
C GLN A 189 4.88 -6.77 1.03
N ALA A 190 4.34 -5.90 1.89
CA ALA A 190 5.04 -5.42 3.07
C ALA A 190 5.15 -6.50 4.18
N GLY A 191 4.50 -7.66 4.05
CA GLY A 191 4.49 -8.72 5.06
C GLY A 191 3.75 -8.31 6.34
N MET A 192 2.67 -7.53 6.20
CA MET A 192 1.81 -7.06 7.30
C MET A 192 0.44 -7.73 7.23
N TYR A 193 -0.25 -7.80 8.37
CA TYR A 193 -1.65 -8.22 8.42
C TYR A 193 -2.59 -7.06 8.06
N MET A 194 -3.89 -7.36 7.90
CA MET A 194 -4.90 -6.35 7.58
C MET A 194 -6.18 -6.54 8.39
N ILE A 195 -6.75 -5.44 8.90
CA ILE A 195 -8.11 -5.37 9.42
C ILE A 195 -8.96 -4.60 8.41
N LEU A 196 -9.83 -5.31 7.69
CA LEU A 196 -10.72 -4.72 6.69
C LEU A 196 -12.08 -4.42 7.32
N ARG A 197 -12.33 -3.16 7.68
CA ARG A 197 -13.62 -2.71 8.23
C ARG A 197 -14.60 -2.44 7.10
N ILE A 198 -15.19 -3.52 6.60
CA ILE A 198 -16.07 -3.49 5.42
C ILE A 198 -17.26 -2.54 5.61
N GLY A 199 -17.80 -2.44 6.84
CA GLY A 199 -18.95 -1.60 7.16
C GLY A 199 -20.27 -2.23 6.69
N PRO A 200 -20.97 -1.70 5.66
CA PRO A 200 -20.53 -0.64 4.76
C PRO A 200 -21.09 0.77 5.06
N PHE A 201 -21.78 0.93 6.19
CA PHE A 201 -21.73 2.22 6.89
C PHE A 201 -20.34 2.30 7.55
N VAL A 202 -19.70 3.47 7.57
CA VAL A 202 -18.34 3.59 8.14
C VAL A 202 -18.16 4.83 9.01
N ALA A 203 -19.12 5.75 9.04
CA ALA A 203 -18.98 7.10 9.60
C ALA A 203 -17.74 7.84 9.04
N ALA A 204 -16.57 7.65 9.64
CA ALA A 204 -15.23 8.01 9.15
C ALA A 204 -15.02 9.48 8.73
N GLU A 205 -15.88 10.40 9.16
CA GLU A 205 -16.05 11.76 8.62
C GLU A 205 -16.18 11.78 7.08
N TRP A 206 -16.71 10.68 6.53
CA TRP A 206 -16.81 10.44 5.10
C TRP A 206 -18.25 10.61 4.62
N ASN A 207 -18.41 11.26 3.47
CA ASN A 207 -19.67 11.72 2.89
C ASN A 207 -20.79 10.66 3.00
N PHE A 208 -21.94 11.06 3.57
CA PHE A 208 -23.10 10.18 3.78
C PHE A 208 -22.82 8.90 4.59
N GLY A 209 -21.75 8.88 5.40
CA GLY A 209 -21.33 7.75 6.21
C GLY A 209 -20.72 6.60 5.40
N GLY A 210 -20.27 6.88 4.17
CA GLY A 210 -19.80 5.88 3.21
C GLY A 210 -20.89 5.25 2.36
N LEU A 211 -22.18 5.42 2.70
CA LEU A 211 -23.29 4.85 1.93
C LEU A 211 -23.53 5.64 0.62
N PRO A 212 -23.87 4.98 -0.50
CA PRO A 212 -24.22 5.68 -1.73
C PRO A 212 -25.50 6.52 -1.56
N VAL A 213 -25.57 7.71 -2.18
CA VAL A 213 -26.72 8.61 -2.01
C VAL A 213 -27.97 8.14 -2.77
N TRP A 214 -27.80 7.38 -3.87
CA TRP A 214 -28.91 6.81 -4.63
C TRP A 214 -29.79 5.86 -3.78
N LEU A 215 -29.18 5.19 -2.81
CA LEU A 215 -29.76 4.18 -1.94
C LEU A 215 -30.92 4.69 -1.07
N HIS A 216 -30.86 5.96 -0.65
CA HIS A 216 -31.92 6.62 0.12
C HIS A 216 -33.22 6.76 -0.69
N TYR A 217 -33.18 6.61 -2.02
CA TYR A 217 -34.35 6.67 -2.90
C TYR A 217 -34.88 5.29 -3.32
N VAL A 218 -34.31 4.20 -2.81
CA VAL A 218 -34.86 2.85 -2.98
C VAL A 218 -36.15 2.71 -2.16
N PRO A 219 -37.30 2.32 -2.74
CA PRO A 219 -38.58 2.29 -2.02
C PRO A 219 -38.55 1.36 -0.80
N GLY A 220 -38.98 1.88 0.35
CA GLY A 220 -39.05 1.13 1.62
C GLY A 220 -37.76 1.09 2.43
N THR A 221 -36.66 1.64 1.92
CA THR A 221 -35.37 1.73 2.64
C THR A 221 -35.45 2.69 3.83
N THR A 222 -34.94 2.26 4.97
CA THR A 222 -34.55 3.12 6.11
C THR A 222 -33.16 2.68 6.57
N PHE A 223 -32.25 3.62 6.84
CA PHE A 223 -30.85 3.25 7.08
C PHE A 223 -30.64 2.67 8.48
N ARG A 224 -29.77 1.65 8.57
CA ARG A 224 -29.30 1.03 9.83
C ARG A 224 -30.46 0.54 10.71
N THR A 225 -31.42 -0.19 10.12
CA THR A 225 -32.53 -0.85 10.82
C THR A 225 -33.02 -2.06 10.03
N ASP A 226 -33.97 -2.83 10.56
CA ASP A 226 -34.49 -4.06 9.94
C ASP A 226 -35.50 -3.74 8.82
N SER A 227 -35.03 -3.07 7.76
CA SER A 227 -35.79 -2.76 6.55
C SER A 227 -35.49 -3.81 5.47
N GLU A 228 -36.52 -4.43 4.89
CA GLU A 228 -36.33 -5.51 3.91
C GLU A 228 -35.47 -5.14 2.69
N PRO A 229 -35.52 -3.91 2.14
CA PRO A 229 -34.62 -3.53 1.04
C PRO A 229 -33.15 -3.41 1.45
N PHE A 230 -32.83 -3.08 2.71
CA PHE A 230 -31.47 -2.65 3.06
C PHE A 230 -31.12 -2.62 4.56
N LYS A 231 -29.90 -3.08 4.91
CA LYS A 231 -29.44 -3.39 6.29
C LYS A 231 -27.89 -3.26 6.39
N VAL A 232 -27.31 -2.33 7.19
CA VAL A 232 -25.84 -1.99 7.22
C VAL A 232 -25.27 -1.45 8.56
N GLU A 233 -23.97 -1.69 8.86
CA GLU A 233 -23.34 -1.53 10.19
C GLU A 233 -22.01 -0.73 10.20
N ASN A 234 -21.73 -0.07 11.33
CA ASN A 234 -20.45 0.26 12.00
C ASN A 234 -20.79 1.19 13.18
N GLU A 235 -20.21 1.00 14.37
CA GLU A 235 -20.56 1.73 15.61
C GLU A 235 -22.07 1.79 15.92
N TYR A 236 -22.80 0.68 15.73
CA TYR A 236 -24.26 0.71 15.83
C TYR A 236 -24.84 0.81 17.24
N GLY A 237 -24.20 0.26 18.28
CA GLY A 237 -24.73 0.24 19.66
C GLY A 237 -25.01 1.62 20.29
N TYR A 238 -24.39 2.70 19.78
CA TYR A 238 -24.76 4.08 20.14
C TYR A 238 -26.13 4.52 19.60
N TYR A 239 -26.57 3.96 18.48
CA TYR A 239 -27.75 4.38 17.72
C TYR A 239 -28.91 3.38 17.77
N GLU A 240 -28.61 2.10 18.01
CA GLU A 240 -29.54 0.98 18.08
C GLU A 240 -30.81 1.27 18.90
N ASN A 241 -30.64 1.85 20.09
CA ASN A 241 -31.76 2.20 20.98
C ASN A 241 -32.75 3.19 20.34
N ALA A 242 -32.33 4.00 19.37
CA ALA A 242 -33.22 4.90 18.61
C ALA A 242 -34.06 4.18 17.54
N TYR A 243 -33.68 2.95 17.17
CA TYR A 243 -34.41 2.07 16.26
C TYR A 243 -35.18 0.94 16.99
N GLY A 244 -35.00 0.81 18.32
CA GLY A 244 -35.71 -0.12 19.19
C GLY A 244 -35.56 -1.59 18.78
N GLU A 245 -36.65 -2.35 18.80
CA GLU A 245 -36.67 -3.76 18.34
C GLU A 245 -36.45 -3.92 16.82
N GLY A 246 -36.42 -2.82 16.05
CA GLY A 246 -35.89 -2.83 14.68
C GLY A 246 -34.37 -2.88 14.67
N GLY A 247 -33.71 -2.22 15.61
CA GLY A 247 -32.25 -2.19 15.71
C GLY A 247 -31.64 -3.51 16.15
N LYS A 248 -32.18 -4.15 17.20
CA LYS A 248 -31.68 -5.45 17.68
C LYS A 248 -31.78 -6.55 16.63
N ARG A 249 -32.91 -6.64 15.93
CA ARG A 249 -33.09 -7.58 14.81
C ARG A 249 -32.09 -7.30 13.69
N TYR A 250 -31.84 -6.03 13.40
CA TYR A 250 -30.86 -5.60 12.42
C TYR A 250 -29.42 -5.98 12.82
N ALA A 251 -28.98 -5.70 14.05
CA ALA A 251 -27.64 -6.06 14.54
C ALA A 251 -27.42 -7.59 14.52
N LEU A 252 -28.40 -8.36 15.00
CA LEU A 252 -28.40 -9.82 14.95
C LEU A 252 -28.40 -10.38 13.51
N TRP A 253 -29.08 -9.71 12.57
CA TRP A 253 -29.04 -10.05 11.14
C TRP A 253 -27.65 -9.77 10.56
N ALA A 254 -27.06 -8.62 10.86
CA ALA A 254 -25.79 -8.19 10.29
C ALA A 254 -24.64 -9.13 10.68
N ALA A 255 -24.56 -9.47 11.97
CA ALA A 255 -23.61 -10.47 12.46
C ALA A 255 -23.81 -11.83 11.76
N LYS A 256 -25.04 -12.33 11.65
CA LYS A 256 -25.34 -13.61 10.98
C LYS A 256 -24.98 -13.60 9.49
N MET A 257 -25.28 -12.51 8.79
CA MET A 257 -24.96 -12.31 7.37
C MET A 257 -23.45 -12.28 7.14
N ALA A 258 -22.70 -11.56 7.99
CA ALA A 258 -21.25 -11.49 7.93
C ALA A 258 -20.60 -12.87 8.19
N LEU A 259 -21.07 -13.58 9.24
CA LEU A 259 -20.63 -14.94 9.54
C LEU A 259 -20.94 -15.93 8.41
N SER A 260 -22.09 -15.80 7.74
CA SER A 260 -22.44 -16.70 6.63
C SER A 260 -21.56 -16.55 5.37
N GLN A 261 -20.74 -15.49 5.28
CA GLN A 261 -19.73 -15.37 4.22
C GLN A 261 -18.55 -16.34 4.40
N ASN A 262 -18.44 -17.01 5.55
CA ASN A 262 -17.43 -18.04 5.84
C ASN A 262 -15.98 -17.62 5.50
N THR A 263 -15.60 -16.40 5.91
CA THR A 263 -14.32 -15.74 5.58
C THR A 263 -13.06 -16.41 6.14
N GLY A 264 -13.18 -17.45 6.97
CA GLY A 264 -12.06 -18.14 7.61
C GLY A 264 -11.33 -17.34 8.70
N VAL A 265 -11.83 -16.15 9.05
CA VAL A 265 -11.23 -15.24 10.05
C VAL A 265 -12.30 -14.67 11.00
N PRO A 266 -11.93 -14.22 12.22
CA PRO A 266 -12.89 -13.65 13.18
C PRO A 266 -13.50 -12.34 12.69
N TRP A 267 -14.78 -12.14 12.98
CA TRP A 267 -15.49 -10.87 12.78
C TRP A 267 -15.46 -10.00 14.05
N ILE A 268 -15.45 -8.68 13.86
CA ILE A 268 -15.43 -7.69 14.94
C ILE A 268 -16.52 -6.64 14.73
N MET A 269 -17.11 -6.12 15.82
CA MET A 269 -18.07 -5.01 15.82
C MET A 269 -17.67 -3.99 16.89
N CYS A 270 -17.43 -2.74 16.49
CA CYS A 270 -17.03 -1.68 17.41
C CYS A 270 -18.25 -1.04 18.07
N GLN A 271 -18.12 -0.73 19.38
CA GLN A 271 -19.17 -0.11 20.20
C GLN A 271 -20.53 -0.83 20.19
N GLN A 272 -20.57 -2.13 19.85
CA GLN A 272 -21.76 -2.97 19.92
C GLN A 272 -21.81 -3.70 21.26
N TYR A 273 -22.79 -3.37 22.11
CA TYR A 273 -22.81 -3.80 23.51
C TYR A 273 -23.46 -5.18 23.77
N ASP A 274 -23.99 -5.82 22.73
CA ASP A 274 -24.60 -7.15 22.77
C ASP A 274 -24.17 -8.07 21.60
N ALA A 275 -23.01 -7.77 20.97
CA ALA A 275 -22.51 -8.46 19.78
C ALA A 275 -22.52 -10.01 19.93
N PRO A 276 -23.28 -10.73 19.08
CA PRO A 276 -23.54 -12.15 19.26
C PRO A 276 -22.31 -13.00 18.93
N ASP A 277 -22.08 -14.06 19.72
CA ASP A 277 -20.96 -14.99 19.49
C ASP A 277 -21.08 -15.67 18.10
N PRO A 278 -19.95 -15.85 17.37
CA PRO A 278 -18.56 -15.60 17.76
C PRO A 278 -18.01 -14.20 17.38
N VAL A 279 -18.86 -13.19 17.11
CA VAL A 279 -18.39 -11.84 16.78
C VAL A 279 -17.77 -11.16 18.01
N ILE A 280 -16.60 -10.55 17.86
CA ILE A 280 -15.88 -9.88 18.95
C ILE A 280 -16.33 -8.41 19.06
N ASP A 281 -16.77 -7.99 20.24
CA ASP A 281 -17.04 -6.59 20.55
C ASP A 281 -15.76 -5.80 20.84
N THR A 282 -15.65 -4.58 20.30
CA THR A 282 -14.41 -3.77 20.38
C THR A 282 -14.67 -2.32 20.80
N CYS A 283 -13.64 -1.66 21.34
CA CYS A 283 -13.75 -0.30 21.88
C CYS A 283 -13.13 0.75 20.95
N ASN A 284 -13.77 1.92 20.86
CA ASN A 284 -13.32 3.13 20.15
C ASN A 284 -13.29 4.31 21.13
N SER A 285 -12.12 4.92 21.37
CA SER A 285 -11.99 6.01 22.35
C SER A 285 -10.60 6.67 22.35
N PHE A 286 -10.45 7.77 23.09
CA PHE A 286 -9.13 8.23 23.56
C PHE A 286 -8.48 7.27 24.57
N TYR A 287 -9.28 6.50 25.33
CA TYR A 287 -8.80 5.51 26.31
C TYR A 287 -9.73 4.28 26.39
N CYS A 288 -9.21 3.09 26.10
CA CYS A 288 -9.91 1.81 26.28
C CYS A 288 -9.27 0.91 27.36
N ASP A 289 -8.46 1.45 28.28
CA ASP A 289 -7.80 0.68 29.35
C ASP A 289 -8.81 -0.01 30.28
N LYS A 290 -9.96 0.63 30.52
CA LYS A 290 -11.07 0.09 31.33
C LYS A 290 -12.08 -0.77 30.56
N PHE A 291 -11.96 -0.88 29.24
CA PHE A 291 -12.84 -1.75 28.44
C PHE A 291 -12.64 -3.23 28.82
N LYS A 292 -13.74 -3.99 28.73
CA LYS A 292 -13.81 -5.45 28.86
C LYS A 292 -14.78 -5.94 27.78
N PRO A 293 -14.47 -7.02 27.04
CA PRO A 293 -15.41 -7.58 26.10
C PRO A 293 -16.62 -8.22 26.81
N ILE A 294 -17.74 -8.36 26.10
CA ILE A 294 -19.01 -8.92 26.61
C ILE A 294 -18.82 -10.32 27.21
N ASN A 295 -18.05 -11.17 26.51
CA ASN A 295 -17.77 -12.54 26.90
C ASN A 295 -16.29 -12.65 27.33
N PRO A 296 -15.97 -13.16 28.55
CA PRO A 296 -14.59 -13.29 29.02
C PRO A 296 -13.71 -14.24 28.18
N ASN A 297 -14.28 -15.00 27.25
CA ASN A 297 -13.55 -15.84 26.30
C ASN A 297 -13.14 -15.10 25.01
N LYS A 298 -13.52 -13.82 24.84
CA LYS A 298 -13.11 -12.96 23.73
C LYS A 298 -11.84 -12.16 24.09
N PRO A 299 -10.96 -11.83 23.13
CA PRO A 299 -9.80 -11.01 23.37
C PRO A 299 -10.19 -9.53 23.50
N LYS A 300 -9.38 -8.75 24.22
CA LYS A 300 -9.60 -7.31 24.41
C LYS A 300 -8.97 -6.52 23.25
N ILE A 301 -9.84 -5.97 22.40
CA ILE A 301 -9.47 -5.24 21.16
C ILE A 301 -9.90 -3.76 21.23
N TRP A 302 -9.00 -2.88 20.77
CA TRP A 302 -9.21 -1.44 20.62
C TRP A 302 -9.07 -1.06 19.14
N THR A 303 -10.20 -0.89 18.46
CA THR A 303 -10.28 -0.59 17.01
C THR A 303 -10.00 0.87 16.69
N GLU A 304 -10.22 1.82 17.61
CA GLU A 304 -9.86 3.22 17.36
C GLU A 304 -9.28 3.91 18.60
N ASN A 305 -7.94 3.92 18.72
CA ASN A 305 -7.22 4.88 19.56
C ASN A 305 -7.04 6.17 18.74
N TRP A 306 -7.76 7.23 19.10
CA TRP A 306 -7.70 8.50 18.37
C TRP A 306 -6.44 9.30 18.74
N PRO A 307 -5.40 9.41 17.88
CA PRO A 307 -4.15 10.07 18.24
C PRO A 307 -4.20 11.59 17.98
N GLY A 308 -5.39 12.14 17.79
CA GLY A 308 -5.69 13.52 17.40
C GLY A 308 -7.18 13.64 17.11
N TRP A 309 -7.59 14.53 16.19
CA TRP A 309 -9.00 14.68 15.80
C TRP A 309 -9.15 15.34 14.42
N PHE A 310 -10.33 15.24 13.82
CA PHE A 310 -10.68 15.86 12.53
C PHE A 310 -10.94 17.38 12.65
N LYS A 311 -11.02 18.08 11.51
CA LYS A 311 -11.27 19.53 11.43
C LYS A 311 -12.50 19.83 10.55
N THR A 312 -13.19 20.94 10.83
CA THR A 312 -14.33 21.43 10.04
C THR A 312 -14.13 22.90 9.65
N PHE A 313 -14.51 23.29 8.43
CA PHE A 313 -14.25 24.63 7.89
C PHE A 313 -14.85 25.75 8.78
N GLY A 314 -13.96 26.55 9.39
CA GLY A 314 -14.29 27.62 10.34
C GLY A 314 -14.08 27.25 11.82
N ALA A 315 -13.65 26.03 12.13
CA ALA A 315 -13.26 25.60 13.48
C ALA A 315 -11.75 25.78 13.73
N ARG A 316 -11.35 25.56 14.99
CA ARG A 316 -9.95 25.50 15.46
C ARG A 316 -9.26 24.20 15.05
N ASP A 317 -7.93 24.15 15.19
CA ASP A 317 -7.11 22.99 14.82
C ASP A 317 -6.75 22.13 16.07
N PRO A 318 -7.30 20.92 16.24
CA PRO A 318 -7.09 20.08 17.41
C PRO A 318 -5.78 19.27 17.36
N HIS A 319 -5.10 19.16 18.51
CA HIS A 319 -3.85 18.40 18.66
C HIS A 319 -3.91 17.50 19.91
N ARG A 320 -3.36 16.27 19.84
CA ARG A 320 -3.22 15.36 20.99
C ARG A 320 -1.73 15.03 21.23
N PRO A 321 -1.17 15.29 22.42
CA PRO A 321 0.24 15.04 22.72
C PRO A 321 0.67 13.58 22.54
N ALA A 322 1.91 13.38 22.11
CA ALA A 322 2.50 12.06 21.93
C ALA A 322 2.52 11.27 23.26
N GLU A 323 2.75 11.97 24.36
CA GLU A 323 2.86 11.45 25.71
C GLU A 323 1.53 10.87 26.23
N ASP A 324 0.40 11.52 25.91
CA ASP A 324 -0.93 11.04 26.28
C ASP A 324 -1.41 9.89 25.37
N VAL A 325 -1.06 9.92 24.08
CA VAL A 325 -1.29 8.77 23.20
C VAL A 325 -0.50 7.56 23.71
N ALA A 326 0.80 7.73 23.99
CA ALA A 326 1.66 6.69 24.54
C ALA A 326 1.17 6.18 25.90
N TYR A 327 0.74 7.08 26.80
CA TYR A 327 0.09 6.71 28.06
C TYR A 327 -1.15 5.85 27.80
N SER A 328 -2.06 6.30 26.93
CA SER A 328 -3.31 5.59 26.65
C SER A 328 -3.10 4.17 26.12
N VAL A 329 -2.08 3.96 25.27
CA VAL A 329 -1.72 2.65 24.70
C VAL A 329 -0.98 1.77 25.72
N ALA A 330 -0.01 2.32 26.47
CA ALA A 330 0.66 1.57 27.54
C ALA A 330 -0.33 1.10 28.62
N ARG A 331 -1.30 1.95 29.00
CA ARG A 331 -2.43 1.61 29.89
C ARG A 331 -3.30 0.46 29.35
N PHE A 332 -3.50 0.39 28.04
CA PHE A 332 -4.31 -0.67 27.42
C PHE A 332 -3.61 -2.03 27.47
N PHE A 333 -2.34 -2.11 27.05
CA PHE A 333 -1.55 -3.35 27.14
C PHE A 333 -1.28 -3.76 28.60
N GLN A 334 -1.02 -2.80 29.50
CA GLN A 334 -0.98 -3.00 30.96
C GLN A 334 -2.23 -3.75 31.45
N LYS A 335 -3.42 -3.36 30.98
CA LYS A 335 -4.72 -3.97 31.35
C LYS A 335 -5.18 -5.06 30.37
N GLY A 336 -4.24 -5.84 29.84
CA GLY A 336 -4.50 -7.10 29.12
C GLY A 336 -5.08 -6.94 27.72
N GLY A 337 -5.04 -5.72 27.15
CA GLY A 337 -5.34 -5.51 25.74
C GLY A 337 -4.31 -6.19 24.83
N SER A 338 -4.75 -6.74 23.71
CA SER A 338 -3.90 -7.52 22.80
C SER A 338 -3.94 -7.09 21.34
N VAL A 339 -4.93 -6.29 20.93
CA VAL A 339 -4.96 -5.62 19.62
C VAL A 339 -5.29 -4.14 19.84
N GLN A 340 -4.43 -3.24 19.36
CA GLN A 340 -4.64 -1.79 19.43
C GLN A 340 -4.39 -1.16 18.07
N ASN A 341 -5.37 -0.42 17.54
CA ASN A 341 -5.28 0.31 16.29
C ASN A 341 -5.26 1.84 16.50
N TYR A 342 -4.47 2.54 15.70
CA TYR A 342 -4.44 4.01 15.66
C TYR A 342 -5.35 4.55 14.56
N TYR A 343 -6.40 5.28 14.97
CA TYR A 343 -7.35 5.92 14.05
C TYR A 343 -7.19 7.45 14.15
N MET A 344 -6.43 8.14 13.30
CA MET A 344 -5.68 7.67 12.14
C MET A 344 -4.17 7.50 12.40
N TYR A 345 -3.54 6.53 11.74
CA TYR A 345 -2.08 6.48 11.65
C TYR A 345 -1.54 7.31 10.48
N HIS A 346 -2.22 7.26 9.34
CA HIS A 346 -2.15 8.27 8.27
C HIS A 346 -3.55 8.75 7.92
N GLY A 347 -3.83 10.03 8.17
CA GLY A 347 -5.14 10.62 7.91
C GLY A 347 -5.39 10.97 6.43
N GLY A 348 -4.43 11.66 5.80
CA GLY A 348 -4.48 12.00 4.37
C GLY A 348 -5.43 13.17 4.03
N THR A 349 -5.99 13.14 2.81
CA THR A 349 -6.77 14.22 2.21
C THR A 349 -8.11 13.70 1.68
N ASN A 350 -9.21 14.38 1.98
CA ASN A 350 -10.55 14.17 1.43
C ASN A 350 -10.65 14.71 -0.02
N PHE A 351 -9.94 14.07 -0.97
CA PHE A 351 -9.89 14.49 -2.37
C PHE A 351 -11.26 14.50 -3.06
N GLY A 352 -11.53 15.52 -3.87
CA GLY A 352 -12.81 15.69 -4.56
C GLY A 352 -13.93 16.19 -3.65
N ARG A 353 -15.18 15.98 -4.10
CA ARG A 353 -16.39 16.46 -3.40
C ARG A 353 -17.18 15.38 -2.64
N THR A 354 -17.00 14.10 -2.97
CA THR A 354 -17.70 12.96 -2.34
C THR A 354 -16.91 12.29 -1.21
N ALA A 355 -15.82 12.91 -0.74
CA ALA A 355 -14.96 12.36 0.31
C ALA A 355 -15.37 12.82 1.71
N GLY A 356 -15.14 14.09 2.09
CA GLY A 356 -15.48 14.61 3.43
C GLY A 356 -16.84 15.30 3.50
N GLY A 357 -17.51 15.22 4.65
CA GLY A 357 -18.74 15.97 4.95
C GLY A 357 -19.22 15.82 6.41
N PRO A 358 -20.24 16.58 6.84
CA PRO A 358 -20.55 17.92 6.36
C PRO A 358 -19.55 18.91 6.97
N PHE A 359 -19.15 19.95 6.24
CA PHE A 359 -18.11 20.93 6.65
C PHE A 359 -16.71 20.37 6.97
N ILE A 360 -16.49 19.05 7.02
CA ILE A 360 -15.17 18.45 7.19
C ILE A 360 -14.19 19.01 6.16
N THR A 361 -12.98 19.35 6.61
CA THR A 361 -11.95 19.94 5.76
C THR A 361 -11.47 18.98 4.67
N THR A 362 -10.92 19.54 3.60
CA THR A 362 -10.25 18.75 2.55
C THR A 362 -9.00 18.08 3.11
N SER A 363 -8.31 18.69 4.06
CA SER A 363 -7.34 18.01 4.93
C SER A 363 -8.06 17.06 5.90
N TYR A 364 -7.59 15.81 6.02
CA TYR A 364 -7.95 14.89 7.09
C TYR A 364 -6.70 14.48 7.90
N ASP A 365 -5.76 15.41 8.07
CA ASP A 365 -4.46 15.21 8.74
C ASP A 365 -4.54 14.50 10.10
N TYR A 366 -5.65 14.69 10.83
CA TYR A 366 -5.98 14.06 12.12
C TYR A 366 -4.92 14.21 13.23
N ASP A 367 -3.95 15.12 13.06
CA ASP A 367 -2.72 15.20 13.87
C ASP A 367 -1.96 13.85 13.96
N ALA A 368 -2.08 13.02 12.91
CA ALA A 368 -1.67 11.63 12.90
C ALA A 368 -0.14 11.42 12.92
N PRO A 369 0.35 10.24 13.38
CA PRO A 369 1.76 9.84 13.32
C PRO A 369 2.42 9.99 11.95
N ILE A 370 1.68 9.77 10.86
CA ILE A 370 2.05 10.18 9.50
C ILE A 370 1.08 11.29 9.08
N ASP A 371 1.60 12.46 8.74
CA ASP A 371 0.79 13.62 8.36
C ASP A 371 0.05 13.45 7.02
N GLU A 372 -0.84 14.40 6.69
CA GLU A 372 -1.59 14.46 5.42
C GLU A 372 -0.74 14.22 4.17
N TYR A 373 0.53 14.60 4.21
CA TYR A 373 1.46 14.62 3.09
C TYR A 373 2.36 13.38 3.03
N GLY A 374 2.21 12.44 3.97
CA GLY A 374 3.00 11.21 4.06
C GLY A 374 4.32 11.36 4.83
N LEU A 375 4.51 12.42 5.62
CA LEU A 375 5.71 12.63 6.42
C LEU A 375 5.52 12.18 7.88
N ALA A 376 6.57 11.61 8.49
CA ALA A 376 6.56 11.21 9.90
C ALA A 376 6.47 12.42 10.83
N ARG A 377 5.43 12.47 11.67
CA ARG A 377 5.20 13.53 12.66
C ARG A 377 6.04 13.29 13.91
N PHE A 378 7.25 13.85 13.94
CA PHE A 378 8.13 13.84 15.11
C PHE A 378 7.71 14.92 16.12
N PRO A 379 7.56 14.59 17.44
CA PRO A 379 8.06 13.37 18.08
C PRO A 379 7.09 12.18 18.06
N LYS A 380 5.79 12.40 17.79
CA LYS A 380 4.73 11.39 17.94
C LYS A 380 5.05 10.03 17.30
N TRP A 381 5.47 10.00 16.03
CA TRP A 381 5.85 8.76 15.36
C TRP A 381 7.05 8.05 16.02
N GLY A 382 8.06 8.80 16.45
CA GLY A 382 9.26 8.26 17.10
C GLY A 382 8.95 7.71 18.50
N HIS A 383 8.21 8.46 19.31
CA HIS A 383 7.85 8.08 20.68
C HIS A 383 6.94 6.85 20.72
N LEU A 384 5.99 6.74 19.77
CA LEU A 384 5.17 5.55 19.62
C LEU A 384 5.99 4.36 19.09
N LYS A 385 6.90 4.56 18.14
CA LYS A 385 7.84 3.52 17.68
C LYS A 385 8.72 2.96 18.81
N GLU A 386 9.15 3.80 19.74
CA GLU A 386 9.90 3.39 20.94
C GLU A 386 9.01 2.59 21.90
N LEU A 387 7.77 3.05 22.15
CA LEU A 387 6.76 2.29 22.90
C LEU A 387 6.46 0.91 22.27
N HIS A 388 6.29 0.83 20.95
CA HIS A 388 5.98 -0.41 20.24
C HIS A 388 7.08 -1.46 20.40
N LYS A 389 8.36 -1.07 20.23
CA LYS A 389 9.52 -1.93 20.50
C LYS A 389 9.46 -2.51 21.92
N VAL A 390 9.12 -1.69 22.91
CA VAL A 390 9.10 -2.08 24.32
C VAL A 390 7.89 -2.96 24.68
N ILE A 391 6.72 -2.74 24.06
CA ILE A 391 5.59 -3.67 24.16
C ILE A 391 5.97 -5.05 23.60
N LYS A 392 6.70 -5.10 22.49
CA LYS A 392 7.20 -6.36 21.89
C LYS A 392 8.24 -7.07 22.77
N LEU A 393 9.10 -6.35 23.50
CA LEU A 393 9.97 -6.95 24.52
C LEU A 393 9.16 -7.64 25.65
N CYS A 394 7.96 -7.13 25.96
CA CYS A 394 7.04 -7.73 26.94
C CYS A 394 6.15 -8.85 26.36
N GLU A 395 6.19 -9.14 25.05
CA GLU A 395 5.16 -9.95 24.36
C GLU A 395 5.00 -11.36 24.94
N HIS A 396 6.10 -12.06 25.27
CA HIS A 396 6.04 -13.39 25.89
C HIS A 396 5.29 -13.39 27.22
N ALA A 397 5.64 -12.46 28.12
CA ALA A 397 5.02 -12.37 29.44
C ALA A 397 3.55 -11.95 29.34
N LEU A 398 3.23 -11.00 28.45
CA LEU A 398 1.88 -10.48 28.20
C LEU A 398 0.92 -11.51 27.59
N LEU A 399 1.40 -12.39 26.72
CA LEU A 399 0.57 -13.39 26.02
C LEU A 399 0.39 -14.70 26.80
N ASN A 400 1.32 -15.05 27.68
CA ASN A 400 1.27 -16.33 28.40
C ASN A 400 0.68 -16.23 29.81
N ASN A 401 0.53 -15.03 30.38
CA ASN A 401 0.13 -14.84 31.78
C ASN A 401 -1.05 -13.87 31.95
N ASP A 402 -1.74 -13.98 33.08
CA ASP A 402 -2.70 -12.99 33.55
C ASP A 402 -2.00 -11.95 34.45
N PRO A 403 -2.42 -10.65 34.41
CA PRO A 403 -1.80 -9.62 35.23
C PRO A 403 -2.08 -9.79 36.73
N THR A 404 -1.02 -9.79 37.53
CA THR A 404 -1.11 -9.58 38.98
C THR A 404 -1.16 -8.08 39.28
N PHE A 405 -2.30 -7.60 39.75
CA PHE A 405 -2.46 -6.20 40.18
C PHE A 405 -1.86 -5.95 41.56
N LEU A 406 -1.15 -4.83 41.70
CA LEU A 406 -0.58 -4.33 42.96
C LEU A 406 -0.86 -2.83 43.10
N SER A 407 -1.39 -2.41 44.25
CA SER A 407 -1.46 -0.99 44.58
C SER A 407 -0.10 -0.49 45.07
N LEU A 408 0.37 0.63 44.51
CA LEU A 408 1.59 1.34 44.92
C LEU A 408 1.27 2.69 45.60
N GLY A 409 0.00 3.09 45.65
CA GLY A 409 -0.48 4.34 46.20
C GLY A 409 -1.93 4.64 45.77
N PRO A 410 -2.55 5.74 46.25
CA PRO A 410 -3.96 6.03 45.97
C PRO A 410 -4.30 6.22 44.49
N LEU A 411 -3.33 6.62 43.66
CA LEU A 411 -3.46 6.78 42.21
C LEU A 411 -2.28 6.10 41.46
N GLN A 412 -1.59 5.16 42.11
CA GLN A 412 -0.38 4.53 41.60
C GLN A 412 -0.53 3.01 41.69
N GLU A 413 -0.28 2.32 40.58
CA GLU A 413 -0.51 0.88 40.46
C GLU A 413 0.56 0.20 39.61
N ALA A 414 0.78 -1.09 39.87
CA ALA A 414 1.53 -1.98 39.01
C ALA A 414 0.67 -3.14 38.54
N ASP A 415 0.79 -3.51 37.27
CA ASP A 415 0.34 -4.81 36.78
C ASP A 415 1.59 -5.60 36.37
N VAL A 416 1.71 -6.80 36.93
CA VAL A 416 2.88 -7.67 36.76
C VAL A 416 2.46 -8.95 36.05
N TYR A 417 3.10 -9.21 34.91
CA TYR A 417 2.97 -10.42 34.12
C TYR A 417 4.21 -11.26 34.38
N GLN A 418 4.06 -12.43 35.00
CA GLN A 418 5.19 -13.31 35.30
C GLN A 418 4.79 -14.77 35.12
N ASP A 419 5.62 -15.54 34.41
CA ASP A 419 5.46 -16.99 34.28
C ASP A 419 6.35 -17.79 35.25
N ALA A 420 6.15 -19.10 35.26
CA ALA A 420 6.93 -20.05 36.05
C ALA A 420 8.36 -20.30 35.50
N SER A 421 8.70 -19.85 34.28
CA SER A 421 10.08 -19.92 33.78
C SER A 421 10.93 -18.72 34.26
N GLY A 422 10.28 -17.67 34.76
CA GLY A 422 10.90 -16.52 35.39
C GLY A 422 10.93 -15.27 34.51
N ALA A 423 10.36 -15.31 33.29
CA ALA A 423 10.18 -14.10 32.50
C ALA A 423 9.11 -13.23 33.18
N CYS A 424 9.38 -11.92 33.27
CA CYS A 424 8.57 -11.00 34.06
C CYS A 424 8.54 -9.61 33.43
N ALA A 425 7.35 -9.13 33.05
CA ALA A 425 7.12 -7.75 32.62
C ALA A 425 6.24 -7.01 33.62
N ALA A 426 6.60 -5.77 33.97
CA ALA A 426 5.82 -4.91 34.86
C ALA A 426 5.54 -3.54 34.23
N PHE A 427 4.33 -3.04 34.46
CA PHE A 427 3.86 -1.72 34.04
C PHE A 427 3.52 -0.90 35.28
N LEU A 428 4.31 0.12 35.60
CA LEU A 428 4.12 0.98 36.78
C LEU A 428 3.45 2.28 36.32
N ALA A 429 2.19 2.49 36.70
CA ALA A 429 1.39 3.64 36.28
C ALA A 429 1.20 4.67 37.41
N ASN A 430 1.30 5.95 37.06
CA ASN A 430 0.87 7.07 37.89
C ASN A 430 -0.30 7.79 37.21
N MET A 431 -1.48 7.69 37.82
CA MET A 431 -2.75 8.27 37.33
C MET A 431 -3.05 9.65 37.95
N ASP A 432 -2.17 10.17 38.80
CA ASP A 432 -2.22 11.56 39.28
C ASP A 432 -1.97 12.50 38.09
N ASP A 433 -2.88 13.44 37.85
CA ASP A 433 -2.84 14.36 36.69
C ASP A 433 -1.99 15.62 36.93
N LYS A 434 -1.40 15.76 38.13
CA LYS A 434 -0.66 16.95 38.56
C LYS A 434 0.72 16.63 39.11
N ASN A 435 0.83 15.58 39.92
CA ASN A 435 2.01 15.31 40.75
C ASN A 435 2.77 14.04 40.31
N ASP A 436 4.06 14.22 40.06
CA ASP A 436 5.03 13.15 39.97
C ASP A 436 5.12 12.42 41.33
N LYS A 437 5.44 11.11 41.31
CA LYS A 437 5.53 10.27 42.52
C LYS A 437 6.78 9.40 42.49
N VAL A 438 7.33 9.14 43.68
CA VAL A 438 8.31 8.07 43.89
C VAL A 438 7.59 6.89 44.54
N VAL A 439 7.67 5.70 43.95
CA VAL A 439 7.03 4.47 44.43
C VAL A 439 8.05 3.38 44.72
N GLN A 440 7.73 2.50 45.68
CA GLN A 440 8.53 1.30 45.97
C GLN A 440 7.93 0.09 45.25
N PHE A 441 8.75 -0.62 44.47
CA PHE A 441 8.37 -1.86 43.79
C PHE A 441 9.56 -2.83 43.81
N ARG A 442 9.36 -4.08 44.27
CA ARG A 442 10.41 -5.11 44.38
C ARG A 442 11.71 -4.58 45.00
N ASN A 443 11.59 -3.93 46.16
CA ASN A 443 12.69 -3.30 46.93
C ASN A 443 13.50 -2.24 46.17
N SER A 444 12.96 -1.68 45.08
CA SER A 444 13.57 -0.63 44.27
C SER A 444 12.65 0.59 44.17
N SER A 445 13.26 1.77 44.06
CA SER A 445 12.58 3.07 44.08
C SER A 445 12.45 3.63 42.66
N TYR A 446 11.23 3.94 42.22
CA TYR A 446 10.96 4.41 40.85
C TYR A 446 10.27 5.77 40.83
N HIS A 447 10.80 6.70 40.03
CA HIS A 447 10.16 7.99 39.75
C HIS A 447 9.18 7.86 38.58
N LEU A 448 7.89 8.12 38.84
CA LEU A 448 6.80 8.11 37.88
C LEU A 448 6.27 9.54 37.69
N PRO A 449 6.55 10.20 36.55
CA PRO A 449 5.90 11.46 36.19
C PRO A 449 4.37 11.39 36.29
N ALA A 450 3.72 12.53 36.55
CA ALA A 450 2.28 12.67 36.49
C ALA A 450 1.72 12.14 35.14
N TRP A 451 0.59 11.43 35.17
CA TRP A 451 -0.08 10.87 33.99
C TRP A 451 0.85 10.05 33.08
N SER A 452 1.62 9.12 33.66
CA SER A 452 2.60 8.31 32.92
C SER A 452 2.58 6.83 33.29
N VAL A 453 3.10 5.98 32.39
CA VAL A 453 3.41 4.57 32.65
C VAL A 453 4.89 4.32 32.37
N SER A 454 5.60 3.71 33.33
CA SER A 454 6.95 3.16 33.16
C SER A 454 6.86 1.66 32.86
N ILE A 455 7.61 1.18 31.87
CA ILE A 455 7.59 -0.23 31.43
C ILE A 455 8.92 -0.91 31.74
N LEU A 456 8.85 -2.07 32.37
CA LEU A 456 9.99 -2.87 32.85
C LEU A 456 9.88 -4.32 32.30
N PRO A 457 10.46 -4.65 31.13
CA PRO A 457 10.37 -5.98 30.52
C PRO A 457 11.05 -7.13 31.28
N ASP A 458 11.78 -6.81 32.36
CA ASP A 458 12.44 -7.73 33.29
C ASP A 458 11.97 -7.56 34.75
N CYS A 459 10.93 -6.75 34.97
CA CYS A 459 10.44 -6.31 36.28
C CYS A 459 11.48 -5.58 37.18
N LYS A 460 12.55 -5.01 36.60
CA LYS A 460 13.62 -4.28 37.34
C LYS A 460 14.07 -2.97 36.68
N ASN A 461 14.28 -2.97 35.37
CA ASN A 461 14.85 -1.86 34.63
C ASN A 461 13.77 -1.12 33.84
N VAL A 462 13.59 0.18 34.09
CA VAL A 462 12.69 1.02 33.28
C VAL A 462 13.38 1.29 31.94
N VAL A 463 12.84 0.71 30.86
CA VAL A 463 13.37 0.93 29.50
C VAL A 463 12.60 2.02 28.74
N PHE A 464 11.39 2.35 29.20
CA PHE A 464 10.53 3.40 28.62
C PHE A 464 9.62 4.01 29.69
N ASN A 465 9.32 5.30 29.56
CA ASN A 465 8.23 5.94 30.29
C ASN A 465 7.45 6.86 29.32
N THR A 466 6.12 6.79 29.37
CA THR A 466 5.26 7.46 28.36
C THR A 466 5.34 8.99 28.37
N ALA A 467 5.84 9.61 29.43
CA ALA A 467 6.05 11.06 29.52
C ALA A 467 7.50 11.50 29.23
N LYS A 468 8.43 10.57 28.96
CA LYS A 468 9.85 10.84 28.72
C LYS A 468 10.19 10.64 27.23
N VAL A 469 9.97 11.68 26.45
CA VAL A 469 10.18 11.70 24.99
C VAL A 469 11.67 11.79 24.67
N GLY A 470 12.33 10.65 24.44
CA GLY A 470 13.76 10.57 24.08
C GLY A 470 14.08 10.88 22.61
N CYS A 471 13.07 10.84 21.74
CA CYS A 471 13.23 11.06 20.29
C CYS A 471 13.17 12.55 19.88
N GLN A 472 13.63 12.85 18.65
CA GLN A 472 13.60 14.22 18.12
C GLN A 472 12.18 14.75 17.87
N THR A 473 12.01 16.07 17.93
CA THR A 473 10.87 16.80 17.36
C THR A 473 11.32 17.46 16.04
N SER A 474 10.45 17.47 15.02
CA SER A 474 10.75 18.11 13.72
C SER A 474 9.94 19.39 13.53
N VAL A 475 10.59 20.44 13.03
CA VAL A 475 9.93 21.68 12.60
C VAL A 475 9.67 21.58 11.11
N VAL A 476 8.41 21.78 10.68
CA VAL A 476 7.98 21.62 9.29
C VAL A 476 7.41 22.94 8.77
N ASN A 477 7.94 23.41 7.64
CA ASN A 477 7.51 24.65 7.00
C ASN A 477 6.87 24.35 5.63
N MET A 478 5.91 25.20 5.24
CA MET A 478 5.39 25.26 3.87
C MET A 478 6.15 26.36 3.13
N ALA A 479 7.15 25.98 2.33
CA ALA A 479 7.98 26.90 1.57
C ALA A 479 7.29 27.28 0.24
N PRO A 480 6.95 28.56 0.00
CA PRO A 480 6.23 28.98 -1.19
C PRO A 480 7.04 28.81 -2.47
N VAL A 481 6.34 28.56 -3.57
CA VAL A 481 6.87 28.50 -4.94
C VAL A 481 5.89 29.25 -5.85
N ASP A 482 6.37 30.26 -6.57
CA ASP A 482 5.56 31.02 -7.52
C ASP A 482 5.12 30.14 -8.71
N LEU A 483 3.98 30.45 -9.30
CA LEU A 483 3.49 29.74 -10.49
C LEU A 483 4.22 30.25 -11.73
N HIS A 484 5.10 29.43 -12.29
CA HIS A 484 5.84 29.73 -13.51
C HIS A 484 5.12 29.20 -14.77
N PRO A 485 5.06 29.98 -15.86
CA PRO A 485 4.52 29.52 -17.14
C PRO A 485 5.50 28.58 -17.85
N THR A 486 4.99 27.48 -18.41
CA THR A 486 5.81 26.48 -19.12
C THR A 486 6.63 27.09 -20.26
N ALA A 487 7.91 26.71 -20.32
CA ALA A 487 8.92 27.25 -21.24
C ALA A 487 8.63 27.08 -22.75
N SER A 488 7.60 26.31 -23.13
CA SER A 488 7.10 26.18 -24.50
C SER A 488 6.14 27.30 -24.95
N SER A 489 5.86 28.29 -24.07
CA SER A 489 5.04 29.46 -24.42
C SER A 489 5.70 30.30 -25.55
N PRO A 490 5.00 30.61 -26.67
CA PRO A 490 5.58 31.35 -27.80
C PRO A 490 6.00 32.81 -27.55
N LYS A 491 5.86 33.33 -26.32
CA LYS A 491 6.15 34.74 -25.96
C LYS A 491 7.15 34.80 -24.80
N ARG A 492 8.45 34.83 -25.14
CA ARG A 492 9.56 34.81 -24.16
C ARG A 492 9.62 36.03 -23.22
N ASP A 493 8.94 37.13 -23.55
CA ASP A 493 9.03 38.40 -22.80
C ASP A 493 7.98 38.57 -21.68
N ILE A 494 7.04 37.62 -21.53
CA ILE A 494 5.95 37.74 -20.54
C ILE A 494 6.32 37.00 -19.25
N LYS A 495 6.66 37.75 -18.21
CA LYS A 495 6.95 37.22 -16.85
C LYS A 495 5.71 36.75 -16.08
N SER A 496 4.50 37.11 -16.51
CA SER A 496 3.24 36.75 -15.85
C SER A 496 2.62 35.49 -16.44
N LEU A 497 1.91 34.74 -15.59
CA LEU A 497 1.16 33.55 -15.99
C LEU A 497 0.01 33.96 -16.93
N GLN A 498 -0.09 33.35 -18.10
CA GLN A 498 -1.22 33.54 -19.00
C GLN A 498 -2.43 32.80 -18.45
N TRP A 499 -3.50 33.54 -18.10
CA TRP A 499 -4.75 32.96 -17.63
C TRP A 499 -5.77 32.82 -18.76
N GLU A 500 -6.69 31.88 -18.55
CA GLU A 500 -7.92 31.68 -19.31
C GLU A 500 -9.09 31.72 -18.31
N ILE A 501 -10.18 32.39 -18.64
CA ILE A 501 -11.34 32.55 -17.76
C ILE A 501 -12.65 32.14 -18.42
N PHE A 502 -13.55 31.58 -17.63
CA PHE A 502 -14.95 31.40 -17.98
C PHE A 502 -15.81 31.92 -16.81
N LYS A 503 -16.62 32.94 -17.06
CA LYS A 503 -17.47 33.57 -16.05
C LYS A 503 -18.86 32.95 -16.08
N GLU A 504 -19.28 32.42 -14.94
CA GLU A 504 -20.59 31.78 -14.80
C GLU A 504 -21.74 32.78 -14.93
N ARG A 505 -22.89 32.32 -15.41
CA ARG A 505 -24.15 33.03 -15.24
C ARG A 505 -24.78 32.63 -13.90
N ALA A 506 -25.08 33.61 -13.04
CA ALA A 506 -25.89 33.38 -11.84
C ALA A 506 -27.36 33.08 -12.20
N GLY A 507 -28.05 32.30 -11.35
CA GLY A 507 -29.42 31.87 -11.60
C GLY A 507 -29.51 30.84 -12.73
N VAL A 508 -30.60 30.88 -13.51
CA VAL A 508 -30.85 29.92 -14.58
C VAL A 508 -29.90 30.15 -15.76
N TRP A 509 -29.01 29.19 -15.98
CA TRP A 509 -28.20 29.05 -17.19
C TRP A 509 -28.85 28.06 -18.17
N GLY A 510 -28.80 28.36 -19.48
CA GLY A 510 -29.47 27.56 -20.51
C GLY A 510 -31.00 27.52 -20.33
N VAL A 511 -31.57 26.33 -20.35
CA VAL A 511 -32.99 26.05 -20.04
C VAL A 511 -33.09 25.61 -18.58
N ALA A 512 -34.11 26.04 -17.86
CA ALA A 512 -34.41 25.58 -16.49
C ALA A 512 -34.71 24.08 -16.46
N ASP A 513 -34.35 23.39 -15.38
CA ASP A 513 -34.62 21.95 -15.26
C ASP A 513 -36.08 21.71 -14.87
N PHE A 514 -36.64 22.56 -14.00
CA PHE A 514 -38.07 22.60 -13.67
C PHE A 514 -38.45 23.91 -12.95
N THR A 515 -39.75 24.09 -12.73
CA THR A 515 -40.35 25.20 -11.96
C THR A 515 -41.37 24.62 -10.99
N LYS A 516 -41.46 25.16 -9.77
CA LYS A 516 -42.38 24.70 -8.72
C LYS A 516 -42.83 25.85 -7.82
N ASN A 517 -44.03 25.78 -7.25
CA ASN A 517 -44.44 26.66 -6.16
C ASN A 517 -43.85 26.17 -4.83
N GLY A 518 -43.23 27.08 -4.09
CA GLY A 518 -42.47 26.77 -2.87
C GLY A 518 -41.14 26.04 -3.12
N PHE A 519 -40.43 25.78 -2.02
CA PHE A 519 -39.10 25.18 -2.05
C PHE A 519 -39.09 23.67 -2.34
N VAL A 520 -38.00 23.20 -2.94
CA VAL A 520 -37.59 21.79 -2.93
C VAL A 520 -36.43 21.59 -1.96
N ASP A 521 -36.28 20.37 -1.45
CA ASP A 521 -35.09 19.98 -0.69
C ASP A 521 -33.88 19.84 -1.64
N HIS A 522 -32.73 20.38 -1.23
CA HIS A 522 -31.53 20.38 -2.05
C HIS A 522 -31.06 18.96 -2.36
N ILE A 523 -30.87 18.11 -1.35
CA ILE A 523 -30.22 16.79 -1.51
C ILE A 523 -31.11 15.87 -2.34
N ASN A 524 -32.43 15.89 -2.07
CA ASN A 524 -33.40 15.17 -2.88
C ASN A 524 -33.43 15.63 -4.36
N THR A 525 -33.06 16.87 -4.65
CA THR A 525 -33.04 17.44 -6.00
C THR A 525 -31.72 17.17 -6.74
N THR A 526 -30.57 17.40 -6.10
CA THR A 526 -29.25 17.22 -6.73
C THR A 526 -28.75 15.78 -6.72
N LYS A 527 -29.31 14.91 -5.85
CA LYS A 527 -28.88 13.52 -5.64
C LYS A 527 -27.38 13.38 -5.31
N ASP A 528 -26.81 14.43 -4.71
CA ASP A 528 -25.37 14.62 -4.48
C ASP A 528 -24.49 14.49 -5.74
N THR A 529 -25.03 14.76 -6.94
CA THR A 529 -24.25 14.78 -8.20
C THR A 529 -23.40 16.06 -8.36
N THR A 530 -23.73 17.10 -7.60
CA THR A 530 -23.11 18.44 -7.56
C THR A 530 -23.28 19.01 -6.16
N ASP A 531 -22.42 19.95 -5.77
CA ASP A 531 -22.61 20.73 -4.54
C ASP A 531 -23.73 21.77 -4.67
N TYR A 532 -24.22 22.07 -5.87
CA TYR A 532 -24.92 23.32 -6.17
C TYR A 532 -26.35 23.16 -6.66
N LEU A 533 -27.25 24.01 -6.16
CA LEU A 533 -28.62 24.14 -6.64
C LEU A 533 -29.06 25.60 -6.68
N TRP A 534 -29.49 26.06 -7.85
CA TRP A 534 -30.07 27.38 -8.05
C TRP A 534 -31.56 27.38 -7.74
N TYR A 535 -31.96 28.32 -6.87
CA TYR A 535 -33.34 28.70 -6.62
C TYR A 535 -33.52 30.12 -7.18
N THR A 536 -34.22 30.27 -8.31
CA THR A 536 -34.42 31.57 -8.97
C THR A 536 -35.90 31.98 -8.95
N THR A 537 -36.20 33.20 -8.51
CA THR A 537 -37.52 33.83 -8.67
C THR A 537 -37.37 35.28 -9.12
N SER A 538 -38.49 35.98 -9.33
CA SER A 538 -38.45 37.40 -9.72
C SER A 538 -39.61 38.19 -9.14
N ILE A 539 -39.30 39.39 -8.64
CA ILE A 539 -40.27 40.34 -8.10
C ILE A 539 -40.33 41.61 -8.96
N SER A 540 -41.50 42.23 -9.05
CA SER A 540 -41.65 43.57 -9.64
C SER A 540 -41.65 44.61 -8.53
N VAL A 541 -40.98 45.74 -8.77
CA VAL A 541 -40.91 46.88 -7.84
C VAL A 541 -41.45 48.12 -8.54
N ASP A 542 -42.48 48.74 -7.98
CA ASP A 542 -43.11 49.91 -8.57
C ASP A 542 -42.23 51.17 -8.47
N LYS A 543 -42.35 52.05 -9.47
CA LYS A 543 -41.57 53.30 -9.57
C LYS A 543 -41.84 54.30 -8.42
N GLU A 544 -42.84 54.02 -7.60
CA GLU A 544 -43.25 54.87 -6.48
C GLU A 544 -42.91 54.28 -5.11
N GLU A 545 -42.24 53.12 -5.04
CA GLU A 545 -41.72 52.58 -3.79
C GLU A 545 -40.62 53.48 -3.19
N ASP A 546 -40.71 53.78 -1.90
CA ASP A 546 -39.84 54.77 -1.25
C ASP A 546 -38.39 54.28 -1.15
N LEU A 547 -38.19 52.96 -1.16
CA LEU A 547 -36.88 52.32 -1.26
C LEU A 547 -36.11 52.77 -2.52
N LEU A 548 -36.79 53.08 -3.63
CA LEU A 548 -36.16 53.61 -4.84
C LEU A 548 -35.83 55.11 -4.75
N ARG A 549 -36.45 55.86 -3.83
CA ARG A 549 -36.39 57.33 -3.77
C ARG A 549 -35.33 57.84 -2.79
N ASN A 550 -35.21 57.19 -1.61
CA ASN A 550 -34.37 57.68 -0.51
C ASN A 550 -33.07 56.89 -0.31
N SER A 551 -32.48 56.34 -1.39
CA SER A 551 -31.38 55.35 -1.32
C SER A 551 -31.69 54.14 -0.41
N GLY A 552 -32.98 53.80 -0.29
CA GLY A 552 -33.47 52.80 0.64
C GLY A 552 -33.06 51.39 0.22
N THR A 553 -32.35 50.69 1.10
CA THR A 553 -31.92 49.33 0.81
C THR A 553 -32.94 48.35 1.39
N ALA A 554 -33.60 47.58 0.53
CA ALA A 554 -34.50 46.52 0.98
C ALA A 554 -33.68 45.42 1.67
N MET A 555 -34.29 44.71 2.63
CA MET A 555 -33.58 43.72 3.44
C MET A 555 -34.12 42.33 3.13
N LEU A 556 -33.26 41.47 2.57
CA LEU A 556 -33.58 40.07 2.32
C LEU A 556 -33.30 39.25 3.58
N LEU A 557 -34.29 38.50 4.05
CA LEU A 557 -34.17 37.53 5.15
C LEU A 557 -34.29 36.14 4.56
N VAL A 558 -33.36 35.25 4.90
CA VAL A 558 -33.39 33.86 4.46
C VAL A 558 -33.09 32.93 5.63
N GLU A 559 -33.87 31.86 5.70
CA GLU A 559 -33.63 30.71 6.58
C GLU A 559 -33.33 29.48 5.73
N SER A 560 -32.37 28.67 6.15
CA SER A 560 -31.90 27.49 5.41
C SER A 560 -31.56 26.35 6.36
N LYS A 561 -31.87 25.11 5.94
CA LYS A 561 -31.35 23.89 6.58
C LYS A 561 -29.83 23.74 6.42
N GLY A 562 -29.24 24.45 5.47
CA GLY A 562 -27.80 24.45 5.22
C GLY A 562 -27.43 24.22 3.74
N HIS A 563 -26.15 24.01 3.42
CA HIS A 563 -24.99 24.20 4.32
C HIS A 563 -24.39 25.60 4.15
N ALA A 564 -24.40 26.13 2.94
CA ALA A 564 -24.13 27.54 2.65
C ALA A 564 -25.05 28.08 1.55
N MET A 565 -25.06 29.41 1.37
CA MET A 565 -25.86 30.08 0.34
C MET A 565 -25.28 31.42 -0.08
N HIS A 566 -25.25 31.67 -1.39
CA HIS A 566 -24.92 32.98 -1.98
C HIS A 566 -26.16 33.62 -2.61
N VAL A 567 -26.35 34.91 -2.39
CA VAL A 567 -27.50 35.70 -2.86
C VAL A 567 -27.07 36.58 -4.02
N PHE A 568 -27.65 36.34 -5.20
CA PHE A 568 -27.49 37.20 -6.37
C PHE A 568 -28.80 37.94 -6.66
N ILE A 569 -28.68 39.26 -6.87
CA ILE A 569 -29.78 40.13 -7.27
C ILE A 569 -29.38 40.77 -8.60
N ASN A 570 -30.16 40.55 -9.66
CA ASN A 570 -29.86 41.02 -11.01
C ASN A 570 -28.39 40.72 -11.44
N GLN A 571 -27.93 39.48 -11.25
CA GLN A 571 -26.56 39.01 -11.54
C GLN A 571 -25.42 39.63 -10.71
N LYS A 572 -25.72 40.42 -9.68
CA LYS A 572 -24.72 40.91 -8.71
C LYS A 572 -24.85 40.15 -7.39
N LEU A 573 -23.72 39.68 -6.85
CA LEU A 573 -23.66 39.16 -5.49
C LEU A 573 -24.04 40.27 -4.49
N GLN A 574 -24.85 39.95 -3.48
CA GLN A 574 -25.26 40.87 -2.41
C GLN A 574 -25.06 40.28 -1.02
N GLY A 575 -25.18 38.96 -0.85
CA GLY A 575 -25.08 38.30 0.45
C GLY A 575 -24.42 36.94 0.39
N LEU A 576 -23.73 36.58 1.47
CA LEU A 576 -23.04 35.31 1.69
C LEU A 576 -23.42 34.78 3.08
N ALA A 577 -23.78 33.51 3.19
CA ALA A 577 -24.13 32.88 4.46
C ALA A 577 -23.78 31.39 4.53
N SER A 578 -23.57 30.88 5.74
CA SER A 578 -23.27 29.47 5.99
C SER A 578 -23.55 29.08 7.44
N GLY A 579 -23.77 27.79 7.67
CA GLY A 579 -23.73 27.20 9.00
C GLY A 579 -22.34 27.25 9.63
N ASN A 580 -22.23 26.82 10.88
CA ASN A 580 -20.94 26.53 11.51
C ASN A 580 -20.58 25.05 11.32
N GLY A 581 -19.35 24.66 11.66
CA GLY A 581 -18.85 23.30 11.43
C GLY A 581 -19.59 22.17 12.18
N THR A 582 -20.50 22.50 13.10
CA THR A 582 -21.29 21.55 13.90
C THR A 582 -22.79 21.67 13.64
N VAL A 583 -23.26 22.85 13.19
CA VAL A 583 -24.68 23.17 12.97
C VAL A 583 -24.84 23.72 11.54
N PRO A 584 -25.37 22.93 10.59
CA PRO A 584 -25.47 23.34 9.19
C PRO A 584 -26.61 24.33 8.91
N GLN A 585 -27.64 24.38 9.77
CA GLN A 585 -28.75 25.32 9.62
C GLN A 585 -28.29 26.76 9.92
N PHE A 586 -28.85 27.73 9.19
CA PHE A 586 -28.59 29.15 9.45
C PHE A 586 -29.78 30.04 9.08
N LYS A 587 -29.82 31.21 9.72
CA LYS A 587 -30.70 32.34 9.38
C LYS A 587 -29.83 33.57 9.15
N PHE A 588 -30.08 34.34 8.10
CA PHE A 588 -29.34 35.57 7.83
C PHE A 588 -30.23 36.67 7.24
N ARG A 589 -29.82 37.92 7.44
CA ARG A 589 -30.46 39.13 6.92
C ARG A 589 -29.40 39.94 6.19
N THR A 590 -29.64 40.30 4.94
CA THR A 590 -28.66 40.95 4.06
C THR A 590 -29.29 42.12 3.29
N PRO A 591 -28.60 43.27 3.17
CA PRO A 591 -29.07 44.39 2.35
C PRO A 591 -29.03 44.03 0.86
N ILE A 592 -30.11 44.33 0.13
CA ILE A 592 -30.22 44.10 -1.31
C ILE A 592 -30.63 45.37 -2.08
N THR A 593 -29.94 45.63 -3.18
CA THR A 593 -30.26 46.74 -4.09
C THR A 593 -31.26 46.28 -5.15
N LEU A 594 -32.45 46.89 -5.15
CA LEU A 594 -33.50 46.67 -6.14
C LEU A 594 -33.58 47.85 -7.12
N LYS A 595 -34.03 47.59 -8.35
CA LYS A 595 -34.34 48.59 -9.39
C LYS A 595 -35.85 48.64 -9.65
N ALA A 596 -36.34 49.69 -10.30
CA ALA A 596 -37.72 49.72 -10.78
C ALA A 596 -38.00 48.59 -11.80
N GLY A 597 -39.22 48.06 -11.78
CA GLY A 597 -39.64 46.95 -12.64
C GLY A 597 -39.15 45.58 -12.14
N LYS A 598 -38.90 44.65 -13.08
CA LYS A 598 -38.55 43.25 -12.77
C LYS A 598 -37.12 43.13 -12.23
N ASN A 599 -37.01 42.52 -11.04
CA ASN A 599 -35.77 42.11 -10.39
C ASN A 599 -35.69 40.58 -10.36
N GLU A 600 -34.52 40.03 -10.70
CA GLU A 600 -34.23 38.60 -10.56
C GLU A 600 -33.52 38.35 -9.22
N ILE A 601 -34.03 37.38 -8.44
CA ILE A 601 -33.44 36.92 -7.18
C ILE A 601 -33.01 35.48 -7.39
N ALA A 602 -31.70 35.23 -7.40
CA ALA A 602 -31.10 33.92 -7.58
C ALA A 602 -30.30 33.53 -6.34
N LEU A 603 -30.75 32.50 -5.64
CA LEU A 603 -30.07 31.92 -4.48
C LEU A 603 -29.30 30.68 -4.94
N LEU A 604 -27.98 30.71 -4.79
CA LEU A 604 -27.14 29.53 -4.96
C LEU A 604 -27.07 28.81 -3.61
N SER A 605 -27.89 27.79 -3.41
CA SER A 605 -27.79 26.88 -2.27
C SER A 605 -26.66 25.88 -2.53
N MET A 606 -25.92 25.50 -1.48
CA MET A 606 -24.89 24.47 -1.59
C MET A 606 -24.79 23.53 -0.38
N THR A 607 -24.44 22.28 -0.65
CA THR A 607 -23.89 21.34 0.33
C THR A 607 -22.38 21.53 0.49
N VAL A 608 -21.79 20.93 1.52
CA VAL A 608 -20.34 20.94 1.78
C VAL A 608 -19.97 19.55 2.30
N GLY A 609 -20.24 18.55 1.46
CA GLY A 609 -20.45 17.16 1.88
C GLY A 609 -21.74 16.99 2.70
N LEU A 610 -22.14 15.74 2.92
CA LEU A 610 -23.38 15.33 3.60
C LEU A 610 -23.12 14.78 5.01
N GLN A 611 -24.18 14.69 5.83
CA GLN A 611 -24.15 14.13 7.18
C GLN A 611 -23.58 12.71 7.21
N THR A 612 -22.70 12.40 8.17
CA THR A 612 -21.89 11.17 8.17
C THR A 612 -22.25 10.15 9.24
N ALA A 613 -22.88 10.58 10.32
CA ALA A 613 -23.34 9.74 11.42
C ALA A 613 -24.56 10.36 12.13
N GLY A 614 -25.25 9.55 12.93
CA GLY A 614 -26.52 9.89 13.57
C GLY A 614 -27.55 8.78 13.41
N SER A 615 -28.64 8.85 14.18
CA SER A 615 -29.88 8.12 13.89
C SER A 615 -30.71 8.90 12.87
N PHE A 616 -31.33 8.21 11.91
CA PHE A 616 -32.20 8.81 10.89
C PHE A 616 -31.52 9.93 10.07
N TYR A 617 -30.19 9.86 9.93
CA TYR A 617 -29.37 10.91 9.33
C TYR A 617 -29.61 11.08 7.82
N GLU A 618 -30.16 10.07 7.16
CA GLU A 618 -30.54 10.08 5.76
C GLU A 618 -31.68 11.06 5.46
N TRP A 619 -32.47 11.43 6.47
CA TRP A 619 -33.58 12.40 6.35
C TRP A 619 -33.16 13.85 6.60
N ILE A 620 -31.86 14.11 6.87
CA ILE A 620 -31.32 15.47 7.09
C ILE A 620 -31.11 16.17 5.74
N GLY A 621 -32.20 16.77 5.26
CA GLY A 621 -32.24 17.57 4.03
C GLY A 621 -31.54 18.95 4.15
N ALA A 622 -31.37 19.63 3.00
CA ALA A 622 -30.67 20.92 2.89
C ALA A 622 -31.44 21.94 2.01
N GLY A 623 -30.99 23.19 1.98
CA GLY A 623 -31.61 24.29 1.20
C GLY A 623 -32.55 25.22 1.99
N PRO A 624 -33.10 26.26 1.35
CA PRO A 624 -33.95 27.28 1.97
C PRO A 624 -35.27 26.73 2.52
N THR A 625 -35.74 27.33 3.59
CA THR A 625 -37.05 27.07 4.23
C THR A 625 -37.93 28.31 4.33
N SER A 626 -37.35 29.51 4.31
CA SER A 626 -38.06 30.80 4.30
C SER A 626 -37.23 31.85 3.57
N VAL A 627 -37.87 32.65 2.72
CA VAL A 627 -37.25 33.81 2.02
C VAL A 627 -38.23 34.97 2.05
N LYS A 628 -37.84 36.11 2.63
CA LYS A 628 -38.70 37.30 2.78
C LYS A 628 -37.93 38.58 2.43
N VAL A 629 -38.62 39.60 1.95
CA VAL A 629 -38.06 40.93 1.67
C VAL A 629 -38.80 41.98 2.48
N GLU A 630 -38.09 42.66 3.38
CA GLU A 630 -38.59 43.81 4.15
C GLU A 630 -38.25 45.12 3.43
N GLY A 631 -39.13 46.12 3.56
CA GLY A 631 -38.88 47.51 3.11
C GLY A 631 -39.81 48.02 2.01
N PHE A 632 -40.87 47.28 1.65
CA PHE A 632 -41.93 47.74 0.77
C PHE A 632 -42.98 48.56 1.54
N LYS A 633 -43.76 49.40 0.84
CA LYS A 633 -44.93 50.09 1.44
C LYS A 633 -45.98 49.15 2.02
N SER A 634 -46.10 47.94 1.46
CA SER A 634 -46.94 46.85 1.96
C SER A 634 -46.33 46.06 3.14
N GLY A 635 -45.14 46.45 3.61
CA GLY A 635 -44.43 45.82 4.73
C GLY A 635 -43.42 44.77 4.27
N THR A 636 -43.72 43.49 4.55
CA THR A 636 -42.83 42.35 4.28
C THR A 636 -43.42 41.44 3.21
N LEU A 637 -42.71 41.31 2.09
CA LEU A 637 -43.06 40.40 1.00
C LEU A 637 -42.48 39.00 1.29
N ASP A 638 -43.34 38.01 1.55
CA ASP A 638 -42.92 36.62 1.73
C ASP A 638 -42.87 35.88 0.39
N LEU A 639 -41.69 35.37 0.03
CA LEU A 639 -41.43 34.66 -1.23
C LEU A 639 -41.43 33.13 -1.05
N SER A 640 -41.65 32.63 0.16
CA SER A 640 -41.48 31.22 0.51
C SER A 640 -42.49 30.28 -0.18
N ALA A 641 -43.67 30.81 -0.55
CA ALA A 641 -44.72 30.08 -1.27
C ALA A 641 -44.81 30.44 -2.76
N CYS A 642 -44.00 31.40 -3.24
CA CYS A 642 -44.02 31.84 -4.64
C CYS A 642 -43.51 30.77 -5.60
N THR A 643 -43.66 31.04 -6.90
CA THR A 643 -43.07 30.21 -7.95
C THR A 643 -41.55 30.41 -8.01
N TRP A 644 -40.81 29.30 -7.88
CA TRP A 644 -39.36 29.22 -8.00
C TRP A 644 -38.97 28.34 -9.19
N THR A 645 -37.94 28.77 -9.91
CA THR A 645 -37.38 28.09 -11.09
C THR A 645 -35.99 27.58 -10.76
N TYR A 646 -35.71 26.35 -11.17
CA TYR A 646 -34.61 25.55 -10.67
C TYR A 646 -33.57 25.23 -11.73
N LYS A 647 -32.30 25.24 -11.32
CA LYS A 647 -31.18 24.77 -12.14
C LYS A 647 -30.19 23.97 -11.29
N ILE A 648 -29.98 22.71 -11.64
CA ILE A 648 -29.10 21.78 -10.94
C ILE A 648 -27.66 22.02 -11.41
N GLY A 649 -26.75 22.26 -10.47
CA GLY A 649 -25.33 22.41 -10.74
C GLY A 649 -24.93 23.69 -11.47
N LEU A 650 -23.66 23.72 -11.84
CA LEU A 650 -23.03 24.81 -12.57
C LEU A 650 -22.97 24.52 -14.08
N GLN A 651 -23.06 25.58 -14.89
CA GLN A 651 -22.80 25.52 -16.33
C GLN A 651 -21.38 25.00 -16.61
N GLY A 652 -20.38 25.41 -15.82
CA GLY A 652 -19.00 24.89 -15.95
C GLY A 652 -18.85 23.40 -15.57
N GLU A 653 -19.66 22.91 -14.61
CA GLU A 653 -19.75 21.47 -14.29
C GLU A 653 -20.41 20.70 -15.45
N HIS A 654 -21.54 21.21 -15.96
CA HIS A 654 -22.29 20.63 -17.07
C HIS A 654 -21.47 20.56 -18.37
N LEU A 655 -20.71 21.61 -18.68
CA LEU A 655 -19.75 21.65 -19.80
C LEU A 655 -18.48 20.83 -19.51
N ARG A 656 -18.33 20.29 -18.29
CA ARG A 656 -17.22 19.43 -17.85
C ARG A 656 -15.83 20.02 -18.09
N ILE A 657 -15.68 21.35 -18.02
CA ILE A 657 -14.44 22.03 -18.46
C ILE A 657 -13.23 21.75 -17.56
N HIS A 658 -13.46 21.22 -16.36
CA HIS A 658 -12.44 20.72 -15.46
C HIS A 658 -11.92 19.31 -15.85
N LYS A 659 -12.52 18.61 -16.83
CA LYS A 659 -12.07 17.28 -17.29
C LYS A 659 -11.02 17.39 -18.41
N SER A 660 -10.07 16.46 -18.39
CA SER A 660 -8.89 16.42 -19.26
C SER A 660 -9.17 16.51 -20.77
N TYR A 661 -10.31 15.97 -21.23
CA TYR A 661 -10.72 16.01 -22.64
C TYR A 661 -11.38 17.33 -23.08
N ASN A 662 -11.90 18.14 -22.15
CA ASN A 662 -12.59 19.40 -22.44
C ASN A 662 -11.75 20.67 -22.15
N LEU A 663 -10.47 20.51 -21.77
CA LEU A 663 -9.58 21.62 -21.41
C LEU A 663 -9.43 22.67 -22.53
N ASN A 664 -9.54 22.25 -23.80
CA ASN A 664 -9.37 23.10 -24.98
C ASN A 664 -10.71 23.61 -25.56
N SER A 665 -11.77 23.63 -24.75
CA SER A 665 -13.08 24.17 -25.13
C SER A 665 -13.02 25.66 -25.49
N LYS A 666 -13.70 26.08 -26.57
CA LYS A 666 -13.70 27.49 -27.06
C LYS A 666 -14.46 28.48 -26.16
N ILE A 667 -14.90 28.09 -24.96
CA ILE A 667 -15.58 28.99 -24.02
C ILE A 667 -14.61 29.82 -23.16
N TRP A 668 -13.34 29.44 -23.12
CA TRP A 668 -12.32 30.13 -22.33
C TRP A 668 -11.89 31.43 -23.03
N ALA A 669 -11.94 32.55 -22.29
CA ALA A 669 -11.41 33.83 -22.73
C ALA A 669 -9.99 34.05 -22.15
N PRO A 670 -8.95 34.24 -22.97
CA PRO A 670 -7.60 34.48 -22.46
C PRO A 670 -7.45 35.90 -21.88
N THR A 671 -6.74 36.02 -20.76
CA THR A 671 -6.37 37.31 -20.16
C THR A 671 -5.00 37.24 -19.46
N SER A 672 -4.21 38.32 -19.59
CA SER A 672 -2.99 38.51 -18.78
C SER A 672 -3.29 38.98 -17.36
N GLU A 673 -4.47 39.56 -17.13
CA GLU A 673 -4.94 40.04 -15.83
C GLU A 673 -6.27 39.35 -15.51
N PRO A 674 -6.27 38.27 -14.69
CA PRO A 674 -7.50 37.63 -14.27
C PRO A 674 -8.32 38.55 -13.34
N PRO A 675 -9.66 38.62 -13.49
CA PRO A 675 -10.50 39.51 -12.71
C PRO A 675 -10.46 39.15 -11.23
N LYS A 676 -10.11 40.13 -10.38
CA LYS A 676 -10.01 39.96 -8.93
C LYS A 676 -11.37 40.19 -8.27
N GLN A 677 -11.64 39.47 -7.18
CA GLN A 677 -12.87 39.58 -6.39
C GLN A 677 -14.17 39.34 -7.19
N GLN A 678 -14.09 38.62 -8.32
CA GLN A 678 -15.22 38.30 -9.19
C GLN A 678 -15.81 36.92 -8.81
N PRO A 679 -16.99 36.84 -8.16
CA PRO A 679 -17.66 35.58 -7.85
C PRO A 679 -18.06 34.81 -9.11
N LEU A 680 -18.17 33.50 -8.96
CA LEU A 680 -18.52 32.52 -9.98
C LEU A 680 -17.62 32.63 -11.23
N THR A 681 -16.32 32.46 -11.03
CA THR A 681 -15.33 32.47 -12.11
C THR A 681 -14.54 31.18 -12.11
N TRP A 682 -14.48 30.53 -13.27
CA TRP A 682 -13.50 29.50 -13.54
C TRP A 682 -12.23 30.17 -14.06
N TYR A 683 -11.11 29.85 -13.45
CA TYR A 683 -9.76 30.20 -13.90
C TYR A 683 -9.06 28.93 -14.38
N LYS A 684 -8.34 29.04 -15.49
CA LYS A 684 -7.46 28.03 -16.05
C LYS A 684 -6.09 28.65 -16.29
N ALA A 685 -5.03 27.91 -15.98
CA ALA A 685 -3.67 28.28 -16.33
C ALA A 685 -2.83 27.03 -16.65
N VAL A 686 -1.75 27.22 -17.41
CA VAL A 686 -0.72 26.19 -17.63
C VAL A 686 0.49 26.53 -16.77
N VAL A 687 0.88 25.60 -15.91
CA VAL A 687 1.94 25.77 -14.90
C VAL A 687 2.99 24.66 -15.01
N ASP A 688 4.20 24.96 -14.57
CA ASP A 688 5.23 23.94 -14.36
C ASP A 688 5.07 23.23 -13.01
N ALA A 689 5.63 22.02 -12.92
CA ALA A 689 5.68 21.28 -11.66
C ALA A 689 6.73 21.90 -10.72
N PRO A 690 6.46 22.06 -9.41
CA PRO A 690 7.48 22.49 -8.45
C PRO A 690 8.71 21.57 -8.50
N PRO A 691 9.93 22.10 -8.27
CA PRO A 691 11.14 21.27 -8.25
C PRO A 691 11.16 20.28 -7.08
N GLY A 692 12.09 19.34 -7.11
CA GLY A 692 12.33 18.39 -6.01
C GLY A 692 11.28 17.27 -5.89
N ASN A 693 11.31 16.56 -4.76
CA ASN A 693 10.43 15.43 -4.46
C ASN A 693 9.53 15.69 -3.24
N GLU A 694 9.77 16.79 -2.52
CA GLU A 694 9.06 17.20 -1.31
C GLU A 694 7.55 17.37 -1.59
N PRO A 695 6.64 16.99 -0.66
CA PRO A 695 5.20 17.08 -0.91
C PRO A 695 4.73 18.50 -1.21
N VAL A 696 3.69 18.65 -2.04
CA VAL A 696 3.21 19.93 -2.56
C VAL A 696 1.78 20.22 -2.11
N ALA A 697 1.49 21.48 -1.86
CA ALA A 697 0.14 22.01 -1.73
C ALA A 697 -0.08 23.23 -2.64
N LEU A 698 -1.34 23.57 -2.92
CA LEU A 698 -1.72 24.93 -3.31
C LEU A 698 -1.90 25.78 -2.04
N ASP A 699 -1.33 26.98 -2.03
CA ASP A 699 -1.64 28.02 -1.04
C ASP A 699 -2.80 28.88 -1.55
N MET A 700 -3.95 28.77 -0.90
CA MET A 700 -5.20 29.40 -1.33
C MET A 700 -5.61 30.57 -0.42
N ILE A 701 -4.72 31.10 0.43
CA ILE A 701 -5.07 32.15 1.43
C ILE A 701 -5.68 33.43 0.83
N HIS A 702 -5.41 33.73 -0.46
CA HIS A 702 -5.95 34.89 -1.18
C HIS A 702 -7.20 34.57 -2.02
N MET A 703 -7.72 33.34 -1.94
CA MET A 703 -8.95 32.89 -2.59
C MET A 703 -10.09 32.79 -1.57
N GLY A 704 -11.33 32.71 -2.03
CA GLY A 704 -12.52 32.79 -1.19
C GLY A 704 -13.11 31.43 -0.85
N LYS A 705 -13.74 30.77 -1.83
CA LYS A 705 -14.28 29.40 -1.73
C LYS A 705 -14.40 28.78 -3.13
N GLY A 706 -14.26 27.45 -3.22
CA GLY A 706 -14.65 26.70 -4.41
C GLY A 706 -13.99 25.33 -4.51
N MET A 707 -13.52 24.97 -5.71
CA MET A 707 -12.86 23.67 -5.99
C MET A 707 -11.67 23.85 -6.94
N ALA A 708 -10.69 22.94 -6.88
CA ALA A 708 -9.50 22.98 -7.71
C ALA A 708 -9.15 21.61 -8.32
N TRP A 709 -8.58 21.62 -9.54
CA TRP A 709 -8.16 20.44 -10.28
C TRP A 709 -6.78 20.63 -10.90
N LEU A 710 -5.95 19.59 -10.90
CA LEU A 710 -4.68 19.56 -11.65
C LEU A 710 -4.75 18.44 -12.69
N ASN A 711 -4.55 18.76 -13.97
CA ASN A 711 -4.64 17.81 -15.10
C ASN A 711 -5.97 17.04 -15.16
N GLY A 712 -7.04 17.58 -14.56
CA GLY A 712 -8.36 16.94 -14.42
C GLY A 712 -8.51 16.00 -13.23
N GLN A 713 -7.46 15.82 -12.41
CA GLN A 713 -7.54 15.18 -11.10
C GLN A 713 -8.06 16.18 -10.06
N ASP A 714 -8.95 15.71 -9.19
CA ASP A 714 -9.73 16.57 -8.28
C ASP A 714 -9.05 16.69 -6.91
N ILE A 715 -8.52 17.89 -6.63
CA ILE A 715 -7.87 18.24 -5.35
C ILE A 715 -8.93 18.34 -4.24
N GLY A 716 -10.18 18.62 -4.61
CA GLY A 716 -11.31 18.82 -3.71
C GLY A 716 -11.64 20.29 -3.46
N ARG A 717 -12.49 20.49 -2.46
CA ARG A 717 -12.95 21.82 -2.05
C ARG A 717 -11.80 22.65 -1.48
N TYR A 718 -11.86 23.97 -1.66
CA TYR A 718 -11.07 24.92 -0.89
C TYR A 718 -11.97 25.95 -0.21
N TRP A 719 -11.64 26.29 1.03
CA TRP A 719 -12.29 27.35 1.79
C TRP A 719 -11.37 27.79 2.94
N PRO A 720 -10.50 28.80 2.75
CA PRO A 720 -9.65 29.38 3.81
C PRO A 720 -10.44 30.20 4.86
N ARG A 721 -11.62 29.69 5.26
CA ARG A 721 -12.46 30.25 6.34
C ARG A 721 -11.64 30.30 7.63
N LYS A 722 -11.52 31.50 8.20
CA LYS A 722 -10.84 31.72 9.49
C LYS A 722 -11.68 31.17 10.65
N SER A 723 -11.01 30.59 11.64
CA SER A 723 -11.59 30.27 12.94
C SER A 723 -11.84 31.56 13.76
N SER A 724 -12.58 31.47 14.87
CA SER A 724 -12.89 32.67 15.66
C SER A 724 -11.69 33.09 16.51
N LYS A 725 -11.26 34.36 16.35
CA LYS A 725 -10.23 34.99 17.21
C LYS A 725 -10.65 35.15 18.69
N TYR A 726 -11.93 34.90 19.00
CA TYR A 726 -12.48 34.99 20.36
C TYR A 726 -12.57 33.63 21.06
N GLU A 727 -12.32 32.53 20.34
CA GLU A 727 -12.23 31.20 20.95
C GLU A 727 -10.90 31.03 21.69
N LYS A 728 -10.87 30.08 22.63
CA LYS A 728 -9.66 29.74 23.37
C LYS A 728 -8.85 28.70 22.58
N CYS A 729 -7.58 29.04 22.33
CA CYS A 729 -6.52 28.14 21.90
C CYS A 729 -5.40 28.16 22.96
N VAL A 730 -4.66 27.06 23.07
CA VAL A 730 -3.52 26.95 24.00
C VAL A 730 -2.22 27.38 23.31
N THR A 731 -1.35 28.09 24.04
CA THR A 731 0.02 28.40 23.59
C THR A 731 0.95 27.19 23.77
N ARG A 732 0.66 26.35 24.77
CA ARG A 732 1.29 25.04 25.01
C ARG A 732 0.22 24.08 25.51
N CYS A 733 0.14 22.89 24.89
CA CYS A 733 -0.70 21.80 25.40
C CYS A 733 -0.03 21.14 26.61
N ASP A 734 -0.81 20.76 27.63
CA ASP A 734 -0.37 19.88 28.71
C ASP A 734 -0.86 18.46 28.42
N TYR A 735 0.05 17.49 28.40
CA TYR A 735 -0.32 16.09 28.17
C TYR A 735 -1.08 15.49 29.35
N ARG A 736 -0.88 16.00 30.57
CA ARG A 736 -1.34 15.36 31.80
C ARG A 736 -2.85 15.45 31.99
N GLY A 737 -3.46 14.38 32.50
CA GLY A 737 -4.89 14.26 32.72
C GLY A 737 -5.70 14.04 31.43
N LYS A 738 -6.92 13.52 31.60
CA LYS A 738 -7.79 13.06 30.51
C LYS A 738 -7.90 14.05 29.33
N PHE A 739 -7.66 13.52 28.14
CA PHE A 739 -7.84 14.21 26.88
C PHE A 739 -9.31 14.26 26.42
N ASN A 740 -9.62 15.31 25.68
CA ASN A 740 -10.81 15.53 24.88
C ASN A 740 -10.40 16.49 23.74
N PRO A 741 -11.12 16.57 22.60
CA PRO A 741 -10.72 17.39 21.45
C PRO A 741 -10.44 18.86 21.82
N ASP A 742 -11.23 19.41 22.76
CA ASP A 742 -11.17 20.81 23.14
C ASP A 742 -9.97 21.18 24.02
N LYS A 743 -9.28 20.18 24.61
CA LYS A 743 -8.17 20.39 25.56
C LYS A 743 -7.03 21.20 24.95
N CYS A 744 -6.72 20.97 23.67
CA CYS A 744 -5.50 21.47 23.03
C CYS A 744 -5.72 21.96 21.59
N PHE A 745 -6.66 22.90 21.42
CA PHE A 745 -6.84 23.64 20.18
C PHE A 745 -5.71 24.65 19.90
N THR A 746 -5.39 24.79 18.62
CA THR A 746 -4.50 25.80 18.05
C THR A 746 -5.17 26.50 16.85
N GLY A 747 -4.51 27.49 16.22
CA GLY A 747 -5.00 28.12 14.98
C GLY A 747 -6.16 29.13 15.13
N CYS A 748 -6.42 29.65 16.34
CA CYS A 748 -7.45 30.67 16.58
C CYS A 748 -7.22 31.96 15.76
N GLY A 749 -8.21 32.38 14.97
CA GLY A 749 -8.13 33.53 14.07
C GLY A 749 -7.47 33.26 12.71
N GLU A 750 -6.91 32.07 12.50
CA GLU A 750 -6.28 31.66 11.23
C GLU A 750 -7.19 30.80 10.35
N PRO A 751 -6.93 30.71 9.02
CA PRO A 751 -7.68 29.83 8.12
C PRO A 751 -7.60 28.37 8.58
N THR A 752 -8.74 27.71 8.79
CA THR A 752 -8.77 26.29 9.22
C THR A 752 -8.02 25.38 8.23
N GLN A 753 -8.07 25.71 6.94
CA GLN A 753 -7.20 25.12 5.93
C GLN A 753 -6.72 26.19 4.94
N ARG A 754 -5.42 26.48 4.97
CA ARG A 754 -4.72 27.35 4.00
C ARG A 754 -4.17 26.57 2.80
N TRP A 755 -3.61 25.40 3.07
CA TRP A 755 -2.87 24.59 2.11
C TRP A 755 -3.67 23.35 1.71
N TYR A 756 -3.74 23.09 0.41
CA TYR A 756 -4.53 22.02 -0.19
C TYR A 756 -3.60 21.06 -0.93
N HIS A 757 -3.46 19.84 -0.40
CA HIS A 757 -2.49 18.85 -0.85
C HIS A 757 -2.66 18.48 -2.33
N VAL A 758 -1.58 18.58 -3.10
CA VAL A 758 -1.51 18.17 -4.51
C VAL A 758 -0.51 17.02 -4.64
N PRO A 759 -0.96 15.77 -4.80
CA PRO A 759 -0.09 14.61 -4.93
C PRO A 759 0.92 14.75 -6.07
N ARG A 760 2.19 14.46 -5.78
CA ARG A 760 3.30 14.55 -6.76
C ARG A 760 3.02 13.77 -8.05
N SER A 761 2.33 12.63 -7.97
CA SER A 761 1.97 11.78 -9.11
C SER A 761 0.82 12.32 -9.99
N TRP A 762 0.28 13.51 -9.72
CA TRP A 762 -0.66 14.20 -10.61
C TRP A 762 0.02 15.24 -11.51
N PHE A 763 1.30 15.54 -11.26
CA PHE A 763 2.11 16.38 -12.13
C PHE A 763 2.67 15.56 -13.31
N LYS A 764 2.65 16.18 -14.48
CA LYS A 764 3.41 15.83 -15.68
C LYS A 764 4.74 16.63 -15.66
N PRO A 765 5.77 16.20 -16.43
CA PRO A 765 7.01 16.96 -16.57
C PRO A 765 6.82 18.42 -17.00
N SER A 766 5.84 18.69 -17.87
CA SER A 766 5.49 20.03 -18.35
C SER A 766 4.00 20.11 -18.72
N GLY A 767 3.50 21.32 -18.97
CA GLY A 767 2.13 21.52 -19.48
C GLY A 767 1.04 21.10 -18.49
N ASN A 768 1.23 21.35 -17.20
CA ASN A 768 0.23 21.01 -16.19
C ASN A 768 -0.91 22.01 -16.22
N VAL A 769 -2.14 21.54 -16.43
CA VAL A 769 -3.31 22.43 -16.49
C VAL A 769 -3.94 22.51 -15.11
N LEU A 770 -3.82 23.66 -14.46
CA LEU A 770 -4.47 24.02 -13.20
C LEU A 770 -5.81 24.69 -13.51
N ILE A 771 -6.91 24.14 -12.99
CA ILE A 771 -8.25 24.72 -13.09
C ILE A 771 -8.80 24.96 -11.69
N ILE A 772 -9.44 26.11 -11.49
CA ILE A 772 -9.98 26.56 -10.22
C ILE A 772 -11.34 27.18 -10.47
N PHE A 773 -12.38 26.70 -9.78
CA PHE A 773 -13.66 27.41 -9.70
C PHE A 773 -13.66 28.24 -8.42
N GLU A 774 -13.86 29.55 -8.54
CA GLU A 774 -14.01 30.49 -7.43
C GLU A 774 -15.45 31.00 -7.35
N GLU A 775 -16.03 30.82 -6.18
CA GLU A 775 -17.47 30.89 -5.93
C GLU A 775 -17.89 32.24 -5.31
N THR A 776 -16.97 32.89 -4.59
CA THR A 776 -17.19 34.14 -3.84
C THR A 776 -16.42 35.34 -4.39
N GLY A 777 -15.24 35.10 -4.98
CA GLY A 777 -14.29 36.12 -5.41
C GLY A 777 -12.97 36.01 -4.64
N GLY A 778 -11.86 35.97 -5.37
CA GLY A 778 -10.49 35.85 -4.84
C GLY A 778 -9.48 36.63 -5.68
N ASP A 779 -8.20 36.52 -5.37
CA ASP A 779 -7.11 37.00 -6.23
C ASP A 779 -6.25 35.82 -6.76
N PRO A 780 -6.58 35.29 -7.95
CA PRO A 780 -5.85 34.15 -8.52
C PRO A 780 -4.39 34.49 -8.86
N SER A 781 -4.02 35.78 -9.00
CA SER A 781 -2.63 36.19 -9.22
C SER A 781 -1.74 36.05 -7.97
N GLN A 782 -2.30 35.66 -6.82
CA GLN A 782 -1.57 35.40 -5.58
C GLN A 782 -1.53 33.92 -5.20
N ILE A 783 -2.08 33.03 -6.03
CA ILE A 783 -2.00 31.58 -5.82
C ILE A 783 -0.57 31.11 -6.06
N ARG A 784 -0.11 30.22 -5.18
CA ARG A 784 1.24 29.66 -5.19
C ARG A 784 1.18 28.16 -4.95
N PHE A 785 2.19 27.44 -5.41
CA PHE A 785 2.50 26.14 -4.82
C PHE A 785 3.23 26.35 -3.48
N SER A 786 3.24 25.34 -2.63
CA SER A 786 4.01 25.31 -1.39
C SER A 786 4.60 23.93 -1.16
N MET A 787 5.92 23.84 -1.07
CA MET A 787 6.64 22.60 -0.75
C MET A 787 6.72 22.41 0.77
N ARG A 788 6.28 21.26 1.25
CA ARG A 788 6.37 20.89 2.67
C ARG A 788 7.76 20.35 2.98
N LYS A 789 8.56 21.12 3.71
CA LYS A 789 9.96 20.77 4.05
C LYS A 789 10.17 20.74 5.56
N VAL A 790 10.93 19.76 6.05
CA VAL A 790 11.49 19.80 7.41
C VAL A 790 12.56 20.90 7.43
N SER A 791 12.31 21.98 8.17
CA SER A 791 13.18 23.16 8.25
C SER A 791 14.20 23.06 9.39
N GLY A 792 13.94 22.20 10.37
CA GLY A 792 14.84 21.94 11.48
C GLY A 792 14.40 20.75 12.32
N ALA A 793 15.28 20.34 13.22
CA ALA A 793 15.02 19.30 14.21
C ALA A 793 15.52 19.77 15.57
N CYS A 794 14.90 19.30 16.64
CA CYS A 794 15.38 19.54 18.00
C CYS A 794 15.16 18.30 18.86
N GLY A 795 15.73 18.30 20.06
CA GLY A 795 15.38 17.33 21.09
C GLY A 795 15.81 17.79 22.47
N HIS A 796 15.30 17.11 23.48
CA HIS A 796 15.52 17.37 24.89
C HIS A 796 15.78 16.03 25.60
N LEU A 797 16.79 15.97 26.44
CA LEU A 797 17.13 14.77 27.20
C LEU A 797 17.53 15.14 28.64
N SER A 798 17.16 14.32 29.61
CA SER A 798 17.53 14.47 31.02
C SER A 798 18.30 13.25 31.52
N GLU A 799 19.02 13.41 32.62
CA GLU A 799 19.78 12.32 33.27
C GLU A 799 18.89 11.15 33.73
N ASP A 800 17.60 11.40 33.99
CA ASP A 800 16.61 10.40 34.37
C ASP A 800 15.79 9.84 33.19
N HIS A 801 16.18 10.09 31.93
CA HIS A 801 15.63 9.35 30.79
C HIS A 801 16.07 7.88 30.85
N PRO A 802 15.14 6.93 30.62
CA PRO A 802 15.52 5.52 30.53
C PRO A 802 16.44 5.30 29.32
N TYR A 803 17.36 4.36 29.44
CA TYR A 803 18.27 3.95 28.38
C TYR A 803 18.39 2.44 28.33
N PHE A 804 18.23 1.87 27.14
CA PHE A 804 18.33 0.44 26.90
C PHE A 804 18.78 0.20 25.46
N ASP A 805 19.81 -0.62 25.26
CA ASP A 805 20.25 -1.02 23.92
C ASP A 805 19.47 -2.26 23.46
N VAL A 806 18.51 -2.01 22.57
CA VAL A 806 17.58 -3.04 22.06
C VAL A 806 18.23 -3.93 20.98
N GLU A 807 19.37 -3.53 20.40
CA GLU A 807 19.96 -4.24 19.26
C GLU A 807 20.92 -5.37 19.68
N ASN A 808 21.38 -5.38 20.94
CA ASN A 808 22.35 -6.35 21.48
C ASN A 808 21.76 -7.48 22.36
N LEU A 809 20.45 -7.74 22.29
CA LEU A 809 19.75 -8.68 23.18
C LEU A 809 19.94 -10.19 22.87
N GLN A 810 20.60 -10.56 21.78
CA GLN A 810 20.84 -11.97 21.41
C GLN A 810 22.17 -12.51 21.96
N GLY A 811 22.33 -12.49 23.29
CA GLY A 811 23.53 -13.01 23.93
C GLY A 811 23.54 -12.89 25.46
N SER A 812 24.27 -13.79 26.09
CA SER A 812 24.52 -13.84 27.54
C SER A 812 25.16 -12.58 28.11
N GLU A 813 24.78 -12.25 29.35
CA GLU A 813 25.30 -11.17 30.20
C GLU A 813 25.05 -9.73 29.73
N ILE A 814 24.32 -8.97 30.56
CA ILE A 814 24.20 -7.51 30.42
C ILE A 814 25.54 -6.89 30.83
N VAL A 815 26.44 -6.71 29.87
CA VAL A 815 27.71 -6.00 30.08
C VAL A 815 27.38 -4.55 30.46
N ASN A 816 27.69 -4.20 31.71
CA ASN A 816 27.25 -2.96 32.35
C ASN A 816 28.07 -1.72 31.92
N ASP A 817 28.28 -1.53 30.61
CA ASP A 817 29.11 -0.44 30.04
C ASP A 817 28.37 0.91 29.92
N LYS A 818 27.97 1.41 31.09
CA LYS A 818 27.68 2.82 31.40
C LYS A 818 26.40 3.37 30.76
N ASN A 819 25.31 3.31 31.54
CA ASN A 819 24.08 4.11 31.46
C ASN A 819 24.26 5.44 30.71
N ARG A 820 23.80 5.52 29.44
CA ARG A 820 23.97 6.71 28.59
C ARG A 820 22.77 6.94 27.70
N ALA A 821 21.75 7.59 28.25
CA ALA A 821 20.69 8.18 27.44
C ALA A 821 21.33 9.04 26.33
N THR A 822 20.94 8.77 25.08
CA THR A 822 21.58 9.35 23.89
C THR A 822 20.52 9.87 22.92
N LEU A 823 20.51 11.19 22.70
CA LEU A 823 19.62 11.86 21.76
C LEU A 823 20.25 11.84 20.37
N SER A 824 19.58 11.24 19.39
CA SER A 824 19.98 11.33 17.97
C SER A 824 19.09 12.30 17.21
N LEU A 825 19.70 13.34 16.66
CA LEU A 825 19.06 14.25 15.70
C LEU A 825 19.44 13.82 14.28
N LYS A 826 18.46 13.79 13.37
CA LYS A 826 18.58 13.32 11.98
C LYS A 826 17.79 14.23 11.04
N CYS A 827 18.43 14.67 9.97
CA CYS A 827 17.76 15.34 8.87
C CYS A 827 17.19 14.32 7.85
N PRO A 828 16.18 14.71 7.02
CA PRO A 828 15.73 13.90 5.89
C PRO A 828 16.85 13.55 4.90
N THR A 829 16.66 12.45 4.17
CA THR A 829 17.55 12.01 3.09
C THR A 829 17.85 13.15 2.11
N ASN A 830 19.12 13.30 1.72
CA ASN A 830 19.64 14.39 0.88
C ASN A 830 19.51 15.81 1.46
N THR A 831 19.43 15.95 2.80
CA THR A 831 19.60 17.23 3.49
C THR A 831 20.65 17.12 4.58
N THR A 832 21.39 18.21 4.82
CA THR A 832 22.45 18.29 5.82
C THR A 832 22.10 19.29 6.90
N ILE A 833 22.58 19.06 8.12
CA ILE A 833 22.51 20.07 9.18
C ILE A 833 23.40 21.24 8.77
N SER A 834 22.84 22.46 8.80
CA SER A 834 23.50 23.68 8.32
C SER A 834 23.90 24.63 9.44
N ALA A 835 23.24 24.56 10.60
CA ALA A 835 23.53 25.38 11.77
C ALA A 835 22.92 24.79 13.04
N VAL A 836 23.60 24.99 14.18
CA VAL A 836 23.02 24.93 15.51
C VAL A 836 22.36 26.29 15.79
N LYS A 837 21.04 26.31 16.03
CA LYS A 837 20.32 27.53 16.44
C LYS A 837 20.32 27.74 17.95
N PHE A 838 20.40 26.66 18.71
CA PHE A 838 20.47 26.65 20.16
C PHE A 838 21.09 25.33 20.61
N ALA A 839 21.96 25.36 21.62
CA ALA A 839 22.33 24.19 22.39
C ALA A 839 22.59 24.58 23.84
N SER A 840 22.11 23.77 24.78
CA SER A 840 22.31 24.01 26.21
C SER A 840 22.40 22.70 26.97
N PHE A 841 23.51 22.52 27.68
CA PHE A 841 23.64 21.59 28.80
C PHE A 841 23.41 22.38 30.09
N GLY A 842 22.31 22.15 30.79
CA GLY A 842 21.84 23.07 31.85
C GLY A 842 20.37 22.86 32.25
N ASN A 843 19.62 23.95 32.47
CA ASN A 843 18.16 23.97 32.70
C ASN A 843 17.36 24.81 31.66
N PRO A 844 17.53 24.59 30.35
CA PRO A 844 16.84 25.36 29.30
C PRO A 844 15.31 25.26 29.40
N THR A 845 14.62 26.33 28.98
CA THR A 845 13.16 26.44 28.97
C THR A 845 12.62 26.70 27.55
N GLY A 846 11.30 26.65 27.36
CA GLY A 846 10.66 26.84 26.05
C GLY A 846 10.26 25.52 25.37
N THR A 847 10.08 25.56 24.05
CA THR A 847 9.70 24.41 23.19
C THR A 847 10.52 24.39 21.90
N CYS A 848 10.35 23.35 21.07
CA CYS A 848 11.05 23.26 19.78
C CYS A 848 10.84 24.51 18.92
N GLY A 849 11.93 25.16 18.51
CA GLY A 849 11.89 26.43 17.78
C GLY A 849 12.04 27.66 18.68
N SER A 850 11.79 27.56 19.98
CA SER A 850 11.68 28.66 20.95
C SER A 850 12.47 28.43 22.26
N TYR A 851 13.47 27.53 22.25
CA TYR A 851 14.26 27.25 23.45
C TYR A 851 15.08 28.48 23.89
N VAL A 852 15.11 28.69 25.21
CA VAL A 852 15.84 29.77 25.88
C VAL A 852 16.79 29.16 26.92
N GLN A 853 17.96 29.77 27.07
CA GLN A 853 18.93 29.40 28.11
C GLN A 853 18.33 29.67 29.50
N GLY A 854 18.50 28.73 30.43
CA GLY A 854 18.13 28.91 31.84
C GLY A 854 19.33 29.35 32.70
N ASP A 855 19.08 29.58 33.98
CA ASP A 855 20.06 30.08 34.96
C ASP A 855 21.27 29.15 35.17
N CYS A 856 21.12 27.87 34.79
CA CYS A 856 22.17 26.87 34.74
C CYS A 856 22.48 26.52 33.29
N HIS A 857 23.73 26.70 32.85
CA HIS A 857 24.19 26.44 31.49
C HIS A 857 25.72 26.29 31.43
N ASP A 858 26.23 25.26 30.76
CA ASP A 858 27.64 25.15 30.36
C ASP A 858 27.87 25.97 29.08
N SER A 859 28.69 27.02 29.16
CA SER A 859 29.02 27.92 28.05
C SER A 859 29.67 27.22 26.84
N ASN A 860 30.20 26.01 26.99
CA ASN A 860 30.78 25.23 25.90
C ASN A 860 29.72 24.52 25.04
N SER A 861 28.46 24.46 25.49
CA SER A 861 27.38 23.64 24.91
C SER A 861 27.28 23.72 23.38
N ALA A 862 27.19 24.94 22.82
CA ALA A 862 27.13 25.15 21.37
C ALA A 862 28.38 24.61 20.66
N SER A 863 29.57 24.98 21.14
CA SER A 863 30.85 24.57 20.54
C SER A 863 31.08 23.05 20.56
N LEU A 864 30.46 22.32 21.48
CA LEU A 864 30.53 20.86 21.56
C LEU A 864 29.63 20.21 20.52
N VAL A 865 28.39 20.70 20.37
CA VAL A 865 27.47 20.23 19.31
C VAL A 865 28.03 20.57 17.93
N GLU A 866 28.54 21.78 17.72
CA GLU A 866 29.11 22.25 16.45
C GLU A 866 30.30 21.42 15.96
N LYS A 867 31.12 20.89 16.87
CA LYS A 867 32.26 20.01 16.52
C LYS A 867 31.82 18.67 15.91
N ASP A 868 30.64 18.16 16.25
CA ASP A 868 30.07 16.90 15.72
C ASP A 868 29.40 17.07 14.33
N GLN A 869 29.19 18.31 13.86
CA GLN A 869 28.27 18.56 12.74
C GLN A 869 28.89 18.55 11.34
N ARG A 870 30.22 18.68 11.19
CA ARG A 870 30.86 19.03 9.90
C ARG A 870 30.50 18.01 8.79
N HIS A 871 29.56 18.40 7.93
CA HIS A 871 29.00 17.61 6.81
C HIS A 871 28.24 16.32 7.21
N ASN A 872 27.75 16.21 8.44
CA ASN A 872 27.08 15.00 8.93
C ASN A 872 25.54 15.13 8.91
N PRO A 873 24.78 14.20 8.28
CA PRO A 873 23.31 14.21 8.31
C PRO A 873 22.69 13.72 9.65
N LYS A 874 23.53 13.22 10.59
CA LYS A 874 23.13 12.76 11.93
C LYS A 874 24.06 13.35 12.98
N VAL A 875 23.50 13.83 14.09
CA VAL A 875 24.25 14.22 15.31
C VAL A 875 23.78 13.37 16.48
N SER A 876 24.68 13.01 17.40
CA SER A 876 24.38 12.08 18.51
C SER A 876 24.94 12.60 19.83
N LEU A 877 24.06 13.00 20.75
CA LEU A 877 24.42 13.65 22.02
C LEU A 877 24.18 12.70 23.20
N SER A 878 25.22 12.39 23.97
CA SER A 878 25.14 11.61 25.23
C SER A 878 25.39 12.50 26.45
N SER A 879 24.60 12.36 27.52
CA SER A 879 24.80 13.10 28.76
C SER A 879 26.12 12.72 29.48
N ARG A 880 27.03 13.69 29.68
CA ARG A 880 28.28 13.45 30.43
C ARG A 880 28.99 14.71 30.93
N LEU A 881 28.64 15.19 32.13
CA LEU A 881 29.57 15.90 33.04
C LEU A 881 28.96 16.01 34.45
N VAL A 882 29.80 16.20 35.48
CA VAL A 882 29.38 16.12 36.89
C VAL A 882 28.81 17.47 37.36
N CYS A 883 27.60 17.78 36.91
CA CYS A 883 26.57 18.58 37.60
C CYS A 883 25.37 18.72 36.64
N LEU A 884 24.21 18.24 37.11
CA LEU A 884 22.83 18.42 36.62
C LEU A 884 22.64 19.52 35.53
N ARG A 885 21.82 19.33 34.47
CA ARG A 885 20.57 18.53 34.53
C ARG A 885 19.98 18.05 33.18
N PHE A 886 20.12 18.80 32.08
CA PHE A 886 19.47 18.50 30.79
C PHE A 886 20.37 18.83 29.59
N ALA A 887 20.20 18.12 28.47
CA ALA A 887 20.80 18.44 27.18
C ALA A 887 19.70 18.78 26.15
N VAL A 888 19.77 19.97 25.55
CA VAL A 888 18.90 20.40 24.45
C VAL A 888 19.75 20.87 23.27
N ALA A 889 19.34 20.51 22.05
CA ALA A 889 19.87 21.09 20.82
C ALA A 889 18.74 21.36 19.82
N GLN A 890 18.88 22.43 19.04
CA GLN A 890 17.98 22.82 17.95
C GLN A 890 18.81 23.14 16.70
N LEU A 891 18.48 22.46 15.61
CA LEU A 891 19.25 22.42 14.37
C LEU A 891 18.42 22.93 13.19
N VAL A 892 19.08 23.58 12.24
CA VAL A 892 18.53 23.94 10.93
C VAL A 892 19.06 22.96 9.88
N ALA A 893 18.21 22.54 8.95
CA ALA A 893 18.63 21.80 7.77
C ALA A 893 18.76 22.75 6.57
N SER A 894 19.78 22.56 5.74
CA SER A 894 19.84 23.17 4.41
C SER A 894 19.89 22.10 3.32
N GLN A 895 19.50 22.52 2.12
CA GLN A 895 19.79 21.78 0.89
C GLN A 895 21.14 22.29 0.37
N SER A 896 22.05 21.36 0.06
CA SER A 896 23.38 21.66 -0.46
C SER A 896 23.29 22.10 -1.92
N HIS A 897 23.13 23.40 -2.16
CA HIS A 897 23.36 23.98 -3.47
C HIS A 897 24.87 23.95 -3.76
N GLN A 898 25.30 23.07 -4.68
CA GLN A 898 26.55 23.29 -5.40
C GLN A 898 26.31 24.40 -6.42
N SER A 899 27.02 25.52 -6.26
CA SER A 899 27.11 26.57 -7.27
C SER A 899 28.13 26.16 -8.33
N GLU A 900 27.71 26.07 -9.59
CA GLU A 900 28.60 25.80 -10.73
C GLU A 900 29.40 27.05 -11.12
N ASP A 901 30.44 27.36 -10.35
CA ASP A 901 31.52 28.24 -10.83
C ASP A 901 32.47 27.44 -11.73
N MET A 902 32.73 27.96 -12.94
CA MET A 902 33.52 27.25 -13.97
C MET A 902 35.01 27.21 -13.63
N GLY A 903 35.49 26.07 -13.11
CA GLY A 903 36.90 25.79 -12.87
C GLY A 903 37.30 24.37 -13.30
N PHE A 904 38.05 24.24 -14.40
CA PHE A 904 38.52 22.95 -14.94
C PHE A 904 39.66 22.35 -14.11
N VAL A 905 39.36 21.42 -13.19
CA VAL A 905 40.31 20.41 -12.68
C VAL A 905 39.57 19.07 -12.51
N SER A 906 40.16 17.97 -13.01
CA SER A 906 39.56 16.64 -12.97
C SER A 906 39.79 15.91 -11.63
N GLY A 907 38.70 15.40 -11.04
CA GLY A 907 38.74 14.54 -9.85
C GLY A 907 37.39 13.88 -9.60
N SER A 908 37.33 12.55 -9.55
CA SER A 908 36.08 11.77 -9.59
C SER A 908 35.44 11.51 -8.23
N SER A 909 34.12 11.67 -8.15
CA SER A 909 33.26 10.97 -7.18
C SER A 909 32.15 10.22 -7.93
N GLU A 910 32.02 8.91 -7.70
CA GLU A 910 31.06 8.06 -8.44
C GLU A 910 29.61 8.25 -7.93
N VAL A 911 28.91 9.25 -8.45
CA VAL A 911 27.44 9.20 -8.50
C VAL A 911 27.07 8.22 -9.62
N THR A 912 26.38 7.13 -9.28
CA THR A 912 26.07 6.08 -10.26
C THR A 912 24.88 6.46 -11.14
N TRP A 913 25.18 7.06 -12.30
CA TRP A 913 24.26 7.50 -13.37
C TRP A 913 23.17 6.48 -13.77
N VAL A 914 23.42 5.18 -13.56
CA VAL A 914 22.43 4.09 -13.65
C VAL A 914 21.13 4.42 -12.88
N GLY A 915 21.22 5.09 -11.73
CA GLY A 915 20.08 5.48 -10.90
C GLY A 915 19.21 6.62 -11.46
N GLN A 916 19.69 7.34 -12.48
CA GLN A 916 18.91 8.31 -13.28
C GLN A 916 18.35 7.65 -14.55
N PHE A 917 19.13 6.81 -15.24
CA PHE A 917 18.65 6.05 -16.41
C PHE A 917 17.40 5.21 -16.06
N MET A 918 17.40 4.57 -14.88
CA MET A 918 16.26 3.83 -14.31
C MET A 918 14.98 4.67 -14.07
N ARG A 919 14.98 5.98 -14.36
CA ARG A 919 13.84 6.90 -14.18
C ARG A 919 13.37 7.57 -15.48
N LEU A 920 14.10 7.38 -16.58
CA LEU A 920 13.68 7.84 -17.90
C LEU A 920 12.60 6.90 -18.44
N ASN A 921 11.35 7.35 -18.41
CA ASN A 921 10.25 6.65 -19.07
C ASN A 921 10.36 6.85 -20.59
N PRO A 922 10.23 5.80 -21.42
CA PRO A 922 10.15 5.97 -22.87
C PRO A 922 8.87 6.75 -23.26
N PRO A 923 8.91 7.57 -24.32
CA PRO A 923 7.76 8.36 -24.74
C PRO A 923 6.60 7.47 -25.22
N MET A 924 5.41 7.63 -24.62
CA MET A 924 4.19 6.93 -25.04
C MET A 924 3.61 7.56 -26.32
N LEU A 925 4.08 7.06 -27.47
CA LEU A 925 3.53 7.35 -28.80
C LEU A 925 2.07 6.86 -28.88
N THR A 926 1.13 7.75 -28.62
CA THR A 926 -0.30 7.45 -28.39
C THR A 926 -1.22 7.91 -29.52
N SER A 927 -0.67 8.38 -30.65
CA SER A 927 -1.46 8.76 -31.82
C SER A 927 -0.79 8.42 -33.15
N THR A 928 -1.61 8.33 -34.20
CA THR A 928 -1.19 8.15 -35.60
C THR A 928 -0.73 9.46 -36.28
N LYS A 929 -0.37 10.49 -35.51
CA LYS A 929 0.06 11.80 -36.02
C LYS A 929 1.57 12.02 -35.91
N PHE A 930 2.06 12.92 -36.76
CA PHE A 930 3.49 13.11 -36.99
C PHE A 930 4.20 13.90 -35.87
N GLU A 931 3.46 14.71 -35.12
CA GLU A 931 3.98 15.83 -34.29
C GLU A 931 4.78 15.43 -33.04
N ASP A 932 4.64 14.19 -32.53
CA ASP A 932 5.51 13.66 -31.48
C ASP A 932 6.92 13.35 -32.04
N ASP A 933 7.83 14.33 -32.03
CA ASP A 933 9.25 14.16 -32.39
C ASP A 933 10.07 13.66 -31.18
N PRO A 934 10.68 12.45 -31.25
CA PRO A 934 11.50 11.91 -30.16
C PRO A 934 12.87 12.59 -30.00
N GLN A 935 13.27 13.55 -30.85
CA GLN A 935 14.62 14.13 -30.86
C GLN A 935 15.10 14.59 -29.46
N GLY A 936 14.27 15.24 -28.65
CA GLY A 936 14.67 15.67 -27.30
C GLY A 936 15.07 14.53 -26.34
N PHE A 937 14.48 13.35 -26.49
CA PHE A 937 14.87 12.14 -25.73
C PHE A 937 16.15 11.51 -26.28
N ILE A 938 16.39 11.65 -27.59
CA ILE A 938 17.62 11.23 -28.25
C ILE A 938 18.79 12.14 -27.83
N ASP A 939 18.55 13.44 -27.69
CA ASP A 939 19.54 14.43 -27.26
C ASP A 939 19.97 14.23 -25.78
N GLU A 940 19.02 13.96 -24.87
CA GLU A 940 19.34 13.58 -23.48
C GLU A 940 20.19 12.29 -23.42
N LEU A 941 19.91 11.32 -24.29
CA LEU A 941 20.70 10.10 -24.37
C LEU A 941 22.10 10.33 -24.97
N GLU A 942 22.29 11.28 -25.87
CA GLU A 942 23.64 11.60 -26.38
C GLU A 942 24.57 12.11 -25.27
N ILE A 943 24.05 12.97 -24.39
CA ILE A 943 24.76 13.45 -23.20
C ILE A 943 25.16 12.27 -22.31
N PHE A 944 24.24 11.32 -22.09
CA PHE A 944 24.51 10.12 -21.29
C PHE A 944 25.58 9.21 -21.93
N PHE A 945 25.53 8.99 -23.25
CA PHE A 945 26.50 8.13 -23.94
C PHE A 945 27.91 8.73 -23.99
N ARG A 946 28.06 10.06 -24.10
CA ARG A 946 29.37 10.73 -24.12
C ARG A 946 30.16 10.61 -22.80
N VAL A 947 29.50 10.31 -21.68
CA VAL A 947 30.09 10.28 -20.33
C VAL A 947 30.53 8.86 -19.89
N MET A 948 30.07 7.81 -20.57
CA MET A 948 30.37 6.42 -20.18
C MET A 948 31.75 5.94 -20.65
N HIS A 949 32.79 6.22 -19.88
CA HIS A 949 34.14 5.67 -20.09
C HIS A 949 34.19 4.15 -19.83
N ALA A 950 34.50 3.36 -20.87
CA ALA A 950 34.70 1.91 -20.79
C ALA A 950 35.85 1.46 -21.72
N ASN A 951 36.41 0.27 -21.46
CA ASN A 951 37.58 -0.25 -22.18
C ASN A 951 37.32 -0.51 -23.67
N GLU A 952 38.37 -0.36 -24.47
CA GLU A 952 38.32 -0.18 -25.94
C GLU A 952 37.61 -1.30 -26.71
N VAL A 953 37.62 -2.55 -26.24
CA VAL A 953 37.03 -3.70 -26.97
C VAL A 953 35.49 -3.75 -26.88
N GLU A 954 34.87 -3.27 -25.79
CA GLU A 954 33.40 -3.14 -25.74
C GLU A 954 32.90 -1.83 -26.40
N LYS A 955 33.81 -0.90 -26.69
CA LYS A 955 33.51 0.44 -27.20
C LYS A 955 32.87 0.40 -28.57
N GLU A 956 33.43 -0.34 -29.53
CA GLU A 956 32.92 -0.35 -30.92
C GLU A 956 31.48 -0.88 -31.03
N LEU A 957 31.12 -1.94 -30.30
CA LEU A 957 29.76 -2.48 -30.32
C LEU A 957 28.76 -1.55 -29.63
N LYS A 958 29.14 -0.96 -28.49
CA LYS A 958 28.33 0.04 -27.78
C LYS A 958 28.14 1.31 -28.64
N GLU A 959 29.19 1.83 -29.28
CA GLU A 959 29.12 2.98 -30.20
C GLU A 959 28.36 2.67 -31.49
N SER A 960 28.47 1.45 -32.03
CA SER A 960 27.72 1.01 -33.21
C SER A 960 26.21 1.00 -32.94
N LYS A 961 25.78 0.37 -31.83
CA LYS A 961 24.35 0.31 -31.46
C LYS A 961 23.82 1.64 -30.93
N ALA A 962 24.65 2.45 -30.27
CA ALA A 962 24.30 3.84 -29.98
C ALA A 962 24.11 4.65 -31.27
N LYS A 963 24.99 4.53 -32.28
CA LYS A 963 24.79 5.18 -33.59
C LYS A 963 23.54 4.70 -34.31
N GLU A 964 23.16 3.42 -34.22
CA GLU A 964 21.90 2.92 -34.77
C GLU A 964 20.68 3.56 -34.08
N PHE A 965 20.74 3.75 -32.76
CA PHE A 965 19.70 4.43 -31.97
C PHE A 965 19.64 5.94 -32.25
N MET A 966 20.78 6.63 -32.27
CA MET A 966 20.89 8.08 -32.53
C MET A 966 20.44 8.47 -33.95
N ASN A 967 20.52 7.55 -34.92
CA ASN A 967 20.04 7.76 -36.28
C ASN A 967 18.57 7.30 -36.49
N LEU A 968 17.88 6.85 -35.44
CA LEU A 968 16.50 6.38 -35.51
C LEU A 968 15.54 7.58 -35.62
N LYS A 969 15.33 8.07 -36.85
CA LYS A 969 14.41 9.20 -37.12
C LYS A 969 13.06 8.73 -37.65
N LYS A 970 11.99 9.10 -36.93
CA LYS A 970 10.56 8.84 -37.24
C LYS A 970 10.19 9.26 -38.67
N GLU A 971 10.76 10.34 -39.19
CA GLU A 971 10.49 10.86 -40.55
C GLU A 971 10.77 9.87 -41.70
N LYS A 972 11.55 8.82 -41.47
CA LYS A 972 11.94 7.82 -42.49
C LYS A 972 11.28 6.44 -42.29
N MET A 973 10.37 6.30 -41.34
CA MET A 973 9.79 5.01 -40.94
C MET A 973 8.30 5.13 -40.61
N SER A 974 7.50 4.07 -40.74
CA SER A 974 6.14 4.11 -40.17
C SER A 974 6.19 4.10 -38.64
N VAL A 975 5.15 4.62 -37.99
CA VAL A 975 5.06 4.65 -36.51
C VAL A 975 5.20 3.24 -35.91
N LYS A 976 4.67 2.21 -36.58
CA LYS A 976 4.78 0.81 -36.12
C LYS A 976 6.23 0.29 -36.21
N GLU A 977 6.96 0.60 -37.29
CA GLU A 977 8.37 0.22 -37.43
C GLU A 977 9.28 0.99 -36.46
N TYR A 978 9.03 2.29 -36.27
CA TYR A 978 9.76 3.11 -35.32
C TYR A 978 9.63 2.54 -33.90
N THR A 979 8.39 2.33 -33.43
CA THR A 979 8.12 1.76 -32.10
C THR A 979 8.71 0.36 -31.94
N LEU A 980 8.68 -0.48 -32.98
CA LEU A 980 9.27 -1.81 -32.97
C LEU A 980 10.80 -1.75 -32.80
N LYS A 981 11.50 -0.98 -33.65
CA LYS A 981 12.97 -0.83 -33.57
C LYS A 981 13.41 -0.18 -32.26
N PHE A 982 12.71 0.86 -31.82
CA PHE A 982 12.98 1.53 -30.55
C PHE A 982 12.87 0.56 -29.37
N THR A 983 11.79 -0.23 -29.33
CA THR A 983 11.57 -1.25 -28.27
C THR A 983 12.63 -2.36 -28.32
N GLN A 984 13.02 -2.83 -29.51
CA GLN A 984 14.07 -3.83 -29.68
C GLN A 984 15.42 -3.33 -29.16
N LEU A 985 15.88 -2.16 -29.60
CA LEU A 985 17.15 -1.57 -29.14
C LEU A 985 17.15 -1.28 -27.63
N PHE A 986 16.02 -0.81 -27.08
CA PHE A 986 15.88 -0.55 -25.63
C PHE A 986 15.96 -1.84 -24.80
N ARG A 987 15.27 -2.92 -25.21
CA ARG A 987 15.37 -4.26 -24.55
C ARG A 987 16.81 -4.78 -24.58
N LEU A 988 17.51 -4.60 -25.71
CA LEU A 988 18.91 -5.02 -25.88
C LEU A 988 19.84 -4.29 -24.89
N PHE A 989 19.64 -2.99 -24.66
CA PHE A 989 20.40 -2.22 -23.68
C PHE A 989 20.15 -2.66 -22.22
N VAL A 990 18.89 -2.96 -21.86
CA VAL A 990 18.55 -3.53 -20.53
C VAL A 990 19.25 -4.87 -20.31
N HIS A 991 19.31 -5.73 -21.32
CA HIS A 991 20.00 -7.02 -21.25
C HIS A 991 21.53 -6.84 -21.08
N MET A 992 22.14 -5.88 -21.78
CA MET A 992 23.56 -5.56 -21.59
C MET A 992 23.86 -5.10 -20.15
N GLN A 993 23.01 -4.25 -19.55
CA GLN A 993 23.18 -3.85 -18.14
C GLN A 993 23.01 -5.01 -17.15
N GLN A 994 22.14 -5.99 -17.43
CA GLN A 994 22.02 -7.19 -16.59
C GLN A 994 23.32 -8.01 -16.59
N VAL A 995 23.98 -8.16 -17.75
CA VAL A 995 25.30 -8.81 -17.86
C VAL A 995 26.39 -8.01 -17.14
N GLU A 996 26.37 -6.68 -17.23
CA GLU A 996 27.34 -5.81 -16.54
C GLU A 996 27.16 -5.85 -15.01
N LYS A 997 25.92 -5.95 -14.54
CA LYS A 997 25.54 -6.13 -13.13
C LYS A 997 25.88 -7.52 -12.60
N GLN A 998 25.79 -8.57 -13.43
CA GLN A 998 26.34 -9.90 -13.15
C GLN A 998 27.87 -9.85 -12.99
N LYS A 999 28.60 -9.23 -13.95
CA LYS A 999 30.06 -9.03 -13.87
C LYS A 999 30.47 -8.30 -12.58
N LYS A 1000 29.76 -7.23 -12.19
CA LYS A 1000 30.07 -6.45 -10.98
C LYS A 1000 29.83 -7.26 -9.68
N ARG A 1001 28.72 -8.02 -9.59
CA ARG A 1001 28.47 -8.96 -8.48
C ARG A 1001 29.54 -10.06 -8.37
N LEU A 1002 30.03 -10.58 -9.50
CA LEU A 1002 31.14 -11.54 -9.53
C LEU A 1002 32.47 -10.94 -9.05
N ALA A 1003 32.73 -9.67 -9.34
CA ALA A 1003 33.90 -8.95 -8.82
C ALA A 1003 33.77 -8.71 -7.29
N GLU A 1004 32.60 -8.27 -6.82
CA GLU A 1004 32.29 -8.06 -5.39
C GLU A 1004 32.40 -9.37 -4.59
N ALA A 1005 31.94 -10.50 -5.14
CA ALA A 1005 32.09 -11.82 -4.54
C ALA A 1005 33.57 -12.25 -4.44
N ARG A 1006 34.38 -12.00 -5.49
CA ARG A 1006 35.82 -12.28 -5.48
C ARG A 1006 36.59 -11.42 -4.49
N GLU A 1007 36.23 -10.15 -4.32
CA GLU A 1007 36.87 -9.28 -3.32
C GLU A 1007 36.43 -9.64 -1.89
N LYS A 1008 35.18 -10.09 -1.67
CA LYS A 1008 34.76 -10.70 -0.39
C LYS A 1008 35.57 -11.95 -0.04
N ASP A 1009 35.79 -12.87 -0.99
CA ASP A 1009 36.64 -14.04 -0.76
C ASP A 1009 38.10 -13.66 -0.42
N ARG A 1010 38.65 -12.64 -1.09
CA ARG A 1010 39.93 -12.01 -0.73
C ARG A 1010 39.98 -11.46 0.69
N GLN A 1011 38.92 -10.77 1.13
CA GLN A 1011 38.82 -10.22 2.49
C GLN A 1011 38.70 -11.32 3.54
N THR A 1012 37.89 -12.36 3.28
CA THR A 1012 37.79 -13.56 4.15
C THR A 1012 39.12 -14.29 4.28
N LYS A 1013 39.91 -14.37 3.19
CA LYS A 1013 41.27 -14.94 3.21
C LYS A 1013 42.26 -14.05 3.98
N ARG A 1014 42.17 -12.73 3.88
CA ARG A 1014 42.95 -11.78 4.71
C ARG A 1014 42.64 -11.88 6.20
N ALA A 1015 41.37 -12.07 6.58
CA ALA A 1015 40.98 -12.28 7.97
C ALA A 1015 41.68 -13.51 8.57
N ARG A 1016 41.62 -14.67 7.90
CA ARG A 1016 42.27 -15.92 8.37
C ARG A 1016 43.79 -15.81 8.53
N THR A 1017 44.47 -15.00 7.72
CA THR A 1017 45.92 -14.72 7.92
C THR A 1017 46.23 -13.78 9.08
N THR A 1018 45.25 -13.03 9.60
CA THR A 1018 45.47 -12.04 10.67
C THR A 1018 45.43 -12.69 12.05
N ASP A 1019 44.59 -13.71 12.27
CA ASP A 1019 44.51 -14.41 13.55
C ASP A 1019 45.72 -15.33 13.82
N GLN A 1020 46.35 -15.87 12.78
CA GLN A 1020 47.66 -16.56 12.91
C GLN A 1020 48.80 -15.63 13.36
N TYR A 1021 48.64 -14.30 13.26
CA TYR A 1021 49.66 -13.32 13.65
C TYR A 1021 49.57 -12.85 15.11
N LYS A 1022 48.57 -13.29 15.89
CA LYS A 1022 48.36 -12.86 17.28
C LYS A 1022 48.80 -13.86 18.35
N SER A 1023 49.20 -15.08 17.98
CA SER A 1023 49.71 -16.11 18.91
C SER A 1023 51.23 -16.05 19.14
N GLN A 1024 51.95 -15.16 18.45
CA GLN A 1024 53.39 -14.97 18.62
C GLN A 1024 53.73 -13.50 18.93
N HIS A 1025 53.65 -13.12 20.21
CA HIS A 1025 54.67 -12.34 20.95
C HIS A 1025 54.17 -11.90 22.33
N GLN A 1026 54.23 -12.81 23.30
CA GLN A 1026 54.47 -12.47 24.71
C GLN A 1026 55.68 -13.29 25.19
N GLY A 1027 56.50 -12.70 26.07
CA GLY A 1027 57.77 -13.26 26.53
C GLY A 1027 58.97 -12.43 26.03
N GLY A 1028 59.56 -11.65 26.93
CA GLY A 1028 60.77 -10.86 26.67
C GLY A 1028 62.04 -11.54 27.19
N ASN A 1029 63.14 -10.78 27.28
CA ASN A 1029 64.38 -11.23 27.90
C ASN A 1029 64.89 -10.23 28.93
N ASN A 1030 65.29 -10.73 30.10
CA ASN A 1030 66.07 -10.03 31.11
C ASN A 1030 67.39 -10.81 31.33
N TRP A 1031 68.46 -10.17 31.78
CA TRP A 1031 69.80 -10.78 31.74
C TRP A 1031 70.05 -11.84 32.84
N GLY A 1032 70.55 -13.03 32.46
CA GLY A 1032 70.98 -14.08 33.39
C GLY A 1032 71.62 -15.31 32.72
N TYR A 1033 72.88 -15.63 33.07
CA TYR A 1033 73.62 -16.84 32.65
C TYR A 1033 73.21 -18.07 33.53
N LYS A 1034 73.45 -19.37 33.21
CA LYS A 1034 74.48 -20.05 32.39
C LYS A 1034 74.06 -21.54 32.07
N TRP A 1035 74.20 -22.00 30.80
CA TRP A 1035 74.43 -23.42 30.35
C TRP A 1035 73.33 -24.52 30.53
N SER A 1036 73.16 -25.57 29.69
CA SER A 1036 73.69 -25.86 28.31
C SER A 1036 73.00 -27.04 27.54
N LYS A 1037 73.12 -27.02 26.19
CA LYS A 1037 73.21 -28.14 25.18
C LYS A 1037 71.98 -28.93 24.65
N LYS A 1038 71.91 -28.97 23.28
CA LYS A 1038 71.38 -30.01 22.34
C LYS A 1038 69.84 -30.22 22.23
N LYS A 1039 69.22 -30.57 21.07
CA LYS A 1039 69.58 -30.50 19.61
C LYS A 1039 68.33 -30.83 18.71
N PHE A 1040 68.19 -30.20 17.53
CA PHE A 1040 67.45 -30.64 16.29
C PHE A 1040 65.88 -30.66 16.34
N TRP A 1041 65.12 -29.96 15.47
CA TRP A 1041 64.80 -30.09 14.00
C TRP A 1041 63.53 -30.96 13.72
N SER A 1042 62.62 -30.67 12.77
CA SER A 1042 62.52 -29.60 11.74
C SER A 1042 61.15 -29.53 11.01
N ASN A 1043 60.76 -28.34 10.51
CA ASN A 1043 60.17 -27.94 9.20
C ASN A 1043 59.21 -28.85 8.37
N ALA A 1044 58.35 -28.36 7.43
CA ALA A 1044 57.68 -27.07 7.15
C ALA A 1044 56.73 -27.18 5.90
N GLN A 1045 55.87 -26.16 5.68
CA GLN A 1045 55.41 -25.47 4.42
C GLN A 1045 55.60 -26.10 3.00
N SER A 1046 54.86 -25.74 1.92
CA SER A 1046 53.58 -25.00 1.66
C SER A 1046 53.25 -24.95 0.12
N SER A 1047 52.11 -24.35 -0.30
CA SER A 1047 51.80 -23.82 -1.68
C SER A 1047 51.52 -24.85 -2.81
N THR A 1048 51.01 -24.59 -4.05
CA THR A 1048 50.08 -23.62 -4.75
C THR A 1048 49.88 -24.11 -6.22
N SER A 1049 48.90 -23.77 -7.08
CA SER A 1049 47.47 -23.33 -6.99
C SER A 1049 46.90 -22.96 -8.41
N ALA A 1050 45.56 -22.83 -8.56
CA ALA A 1050 44.80 -22.04 -9.60
C ALA A 1050 44.15 -22.75 -10.83
N GLN A 1051 43.27 -21.98 -11.52
CA GLN A 1051 42.59 -22.13 -12.85
C GLN A 1051 41.22 -22.86 -12.96
N CYS A 1052 40.45 -22.44 -14.00
CA CYS A 1052 39.13 -22.91 -14.51
C CYS A 1052 39.24 -23.01 -16.07
N PRO A 1053 38.32 -23.68 -16.83
CA PRO A 1053 37.10 -22.99 -17.33
C PRO A 1053 35.87 -23.85 -17.78
N ASP A 1054 34.79 -23.15 -18.20
CA ASP A 1054 33.78 -23.38 -19.28
C ASP A 1054 32.74 -24.55 -19.41
N LEU A 1055 31.45 -24.12 -19.47
CA LEU A 1055 30.36 -24.37 -20.46
C LEU A 1055 30.13 -25.73 -21.18
N GLN A 1056 28.91 -26.30 -21.08
CA GLN A 1056 27.86 -26.26 -22.14
C GLN A 1056 26.48 -26.83 -21.66
N LEU A 1057 25.51 -27.09 -22.58
CA LEU A 1057 24.06 -27.29 -22.35
C LEU A 1057 23.51 -28.65 -22.91
N ILE A 1058 22.25 -28.98 -22.54
CA ILE A 1058 21.24 -29.91 -23.14
C ILE A 1058 21.43 -31.46 -23.12
N ASP A 1059 20.43 -32.40 -23.09
CA ASP A 1059 19.01 -32.49 -22.57
C ASP A 1059 18.29 -33.87 -22.93
N GLY A 1060 16.99 -34.11 -22.54
CA GLY A 1060 16.00 -35.07 -23.17
C GLY A 1060 14.65 -35.30 -22.38
N SER A 1061 13.44 -35.74 -22.85
CA SER A 1061 12.71 -35.85 -24.15
C SER A 1061 11.22 -36.42 -24.06
N ARG A 1062 10.19 -35.80 -24.71
CA ARG A 1062 8.98 -36.38 -25.47
C ARG A 1062 7.83 -37.29 -24.85
N ILE A 1063 6.50 -37.46 -25.23
CA ILE A 1063 5.26 -36.78 -25.84
C ILE A 1063 3.71 -37.43 -25.72
N PHE A 1064 2.99 -38.19 -26.63
CA PHE A 1064 1.46 -38.44 -27.00
C PHE A 1064 0.18 -38.57 -26.04
N SER A 1065 -1.17 -38.37 -26.34
CA SER A 1065 -2.14 -38.19 -27.55
C SER A 1065 -3.61 -37.55 -27.34
N LEU A 1066 -4.52 -37.34 -28.37
CA LEU A 1066 -5.85 -36.56 -28.34
C LEU A 1066 -7.04 -36.99 -29.32
N ARG A 1067 -8.33 -36.55 -29.14
CA ARG A 1067 -9.40 -36.37 -30.21
C ARG A 1067 -10.62 -35.42 -29.92
N VAL A 1068 -11.24 -34.84 -30.97
CA VAL A 1068 -12.35 -33.82 -30.96
C VAL A 1068 -13.52 -34.20 -31.91
N ASN A 1069 -14.71 -33.56 -31.77
CA ASN A 1069 -15.89 -33.76 -32.63
C ASN A 1069 -16.35 -32.48 -33.39
N ARG A 1070 -16.01 -32.40 -34.69
CA ARG A 1070 -16.75 -31.90 -35.89
C ARG A 1070 -17.78 -30.74 -35.82
N GLU A 1071 -18.02 -29.96 -36.91
CA GLU A 1071 -17.63 -30.10 -38.33
C GLU A 1071 -17.56 -28.75 -39.06
N TYR A 1072 -16.72 -28.63 -40.10
CA TYR A 1072 -16.96 -27.81 -41.31
C TYR A 1072 -16.05 -28.27 -42.48
N ARG A 1073 -16.28 -27.76 -43.71
CA ARG A 1073 -15.61 -28.21 -44.96
C ARG A 1073 -15.58 -27.12 -46.04
N VAL A 1074 -14.50 -27.10 -46.84
CA VAL A 1074 -14.49 -26.58 -48.22
C VAL A 1074 -13.83 -27.61 -49.17
N HIS A 1075 -14.14 -27.57 -50.46
CA HIS A 1075 -13.98 -28.69 -51.42
C HIS A 1075 -12.61 -28.82 -52.14
N SER A 1076 -12.37 -30.04 -52.66
CA SER A 1076 -11.27 -30.46 -53.54
C SER A 1076 -11.54 -30.20 -55.03
N PRO A 1077 -10.62 -30.59 -55.95
CA PRO A 1077 -10.86 -31.86 -56.66
C PRO A 1077 -9.60 -32.66 -57.13
N LYS A 1078 -9.84 -33.89 -57.64
CA LYS A 1078 -8.96 -34.79 -58.43
C LYS A 1078 -8.01 -35.76 -57.69
N GLU A 1079 -8.66 -36.63 -56.92
CA GLU A 1079 -8.58 -38.12 -56.96
C GLU A 1079 -8.28 -38.76 -58.35
N PRO A 1080 -7.93 -40.08 -58.48
CA PRO A 1080 -8.66 -41.19 -57.84
C PRO A 1080 -7.90 -42.46 -57.35
N GLY A 1081 -8.44 -43.07 -56.28
CA GLY A 1081 -9.19 -44.32 -56.50
C GLY A 1081 -8.70 -45.64 -55.88
N HIS A 1082 -9.16 -45.95 -54.66
CA HIS A 1082 -9.99 -47.15 -54.49
C HIS A 1082 -11.07 -46.93 -53.43
N ILE A 1083 -12.15 -47.72 -53.49
CA ILE A 1083 -13.44 -47.47 -52.82
C ILE A 1083 -13.74 -48.48 -51.70
N GLN A 1084 -14.55 -47.98 -50.75
CA GLN A 1084 -15.34 -48.59 -49.68
C GLN A 1084 -15.96 -49.99 -49.94
N ARG A 1085 -16.35 -50.67 -48.85
CA ARG A 1085 -17.30 -51.83 -48.69
C ARG A 1085 -16.62 -53.21 -48.67
N ASP A 1086 -17.11 -54.21 -47.93
CA ASP A 1086 -18.39 -54.39 -47.22
C ASP A 1086 -18.26 -54.72 -45.70
N CYS A 1087 -19.39 -54.73 -44.98
CA CYS A 1087 -19.50 -55.09 -43.55
C CYS A 1087 -19.83 -56.59 -43.34
N PRO A 1088 -19.67 -57.08 -42.10
CA PRO A 1088 -20.80 -57.69 -41.39
C PRO A 1088 -21.09 -56.93 -40.06
N THR A 1089 -22.30 -56.58 -39.60
CA THR A 1089 -23.69 -57.11 -39.63
C THR A 1089 -24.14 -57.95 -38.43
N VAL A 1090 -24.68 -57.24 -37.43
CA VAL A 1090 -25.89 -57.56 -36.62
C VAL A 1090 -25.75 -58.62 -35.50
N ILE A 1091 -26.66 -58.51 -34.50
CA ILE A 1091 -26.97 -59.42 -33.37
C ILE A 1091 -25.91 -59.43 -32.23
N GLY A 1092 -26.20 -59.18 -30.94
CA GLY A 1092 -27.40 -58.61 -30.29
C GLY A 1092 -28.02 -59.46 -29.17
N ASN A 1093 -28.91 -58.82 -28.40
CA ASN A 1093 -30.00 -59.38 -27.58
C ASN A 1093 -29.77 -59.85 -26.12
N ILE A 1094 -30.78 -59.54 -25.27
CA ILE A 1094 -31.15 -60.13 -23.95
C ILE A 1094 -30.18 -59.88 -22.77
N GLY A 1095 -30.61 -59.46 -21.57
CA GLY A 1095 -31.93 -59.03 -21.04
C GLY A 1095 -31.74 -57.85 -20.06
N GLY A 1096 -32.77 -57.11 -19.60
CA GLY A 1096 -33.96 -57.58 -18.89
C GLY A 1096 -33.66 -57.71 -17.39
N ALA A 1097 -34.34 -57.05 -16.45
CA ALA A 1097 -35.59 -56.26 -16.48
C ALA A 1097 -35.62 -55.31 -15.22
N LYS A 1098 -36.68 -54.57 -14.81
CA LYS A 1098 -38.12 -54.51 -15.16
C LYS A 1098 -38.77 -53.25 -14.54
N SER A 1099 -39.87 -52.73 -15.11
CA SER A 1099 -40.97 -51.93 -14.48
C SER A 1099 -40.64 -50.61 -13.74
N GLN A 1100 -41.46 -49.55 -13.71
CA GLN A 1100 -42.74 -49.19 -14.38
C GLN A 1100 -42.85 -47.63 -14.34
N ALA A 1101 -43.25 -46.92 -15.40
CA ALA A 1101 -44.62 -46.53 -15.77
C ALA A 1101 -45.30 -45.54 -14.77
N ASN A 1102 -46.03 -44.48 -15.19
CA ASN A 1102 -46.51 -44.09 -16.53
C ASN A 1102 -47.00 -42.61 -16.61
N SER A 1103 -47.01 -42.00 -17.82
CA SER A 1103 -48.02 -41.06 -18.41
C SER A 1103 -48.64 -39.87 -17.58
N THR A 1104 -48.94 -38.65 -18.08
CA THR A 1104 -49.06 -38.10 -19.45
C THR A 1104 -49.23 -36.55 -19.49
N ALA A 1105 -48.82 -35.91 -20.61
CA ALA A 1105 -49.43 -34.75 -21.30
C ALA A 1105 -49.34 -33.29 -20.72
N PRO A 1106 -49.50 -32.22 -21.56
CA PRO A 1106 -48.97 -30.85 -21.31
C PRO A 1106 -49.96 -29.67 -21.64
N PRO A 1107 -49.57 -28.38 -21.86
CA PRO A 1107 -48.48 -27.51 -21.34
C PRO A 1107 -49.06 -26.20 -20.68
N PRO A 1108 -48.53 -24.96 -20.91
CA PRO A 1108 -47.56 -24.17 -20.10
C PRO A 1108 -48.22 -22.88 -19.47
N PRO A 1109 -47.52 -21.85 -18.90
CA PRO A 1109 -46.07 -21.55 -18.93
C PRO A 1109 -45.37 -20.90 -17.69
N LYS A 1110 -44.02 -20.84 -17.81
CA LYS A 1110 -43.04 -19.93 -17.15
C LYS A 1110 -42.83 -20.03 -15.63
N GLY A 1111 -41.66 -20.57 -15.25
CA GLY A 1111 -41.10 -20.59 -13.88
C GLY A 1111 -39.56 -20.75 -13.92
N THR A 1112 -38.89 -20.54 -12.78
CA THR A 1112 -37.43 -20.31 -12.63
C THR A 1112 -36.55 -21.54 -12.32
N ASN A 1113 -35.28 -21.45 -12.76
CA ASN A 1113 -34.03 -21.93 -12.15
C ASN A 1113 -33.64 -23.43 -12.01
N SER A 1114 -32.34 -23.63 -12.29
CA SER A 1114 -31.38 -24.67 -11.87
C SER A 1114 -31.60 -26.17 -12.17
N ALA A 1115 -30.59 -26.76 -12.83
CA ALA A 1115 -30.04 -28.07 -12.46
C ALA A 1115 -28.60 -28.23 -13.03
N THR A 1116 -27.69 -28.82 -12.23
CA THR A 1116 -26.48 -29.52 -12.70
C THR A 1116 -26.86 -30.93 -13.16
N GLY A 1117 -26.10 -31.65 -13.99
CA GLY A 1117 -24.84 -31.32 -14.66
C GLY A 1117 -24.17 -32.58 -15.23
N ASP A 1118 -22.84 -32.57 -15.27
CA ASP A 1118 -21.91 -33.61 -15.77
C ASP A 1118 -21.73 -33.74 -17.30
N GLY A 1119 -20.54 -34.18 -17.70
CA GLY A 1119 -19.90 -33.82 -18.97
C GLY A 1119 -18.77 -32.81 -18.75
N ARG A 1120 -17.75 -33.16 -17.96
CA ARG A 1120 -16.65 -32.28 -17.56
C ARG A 1120 -15.70 -31.88 -18.71
N ASN A 1121 -16.04 -30.81 -19.41
CA ASN A 1121 -15.01 -29.96 -20.04
C ASN A 1121 -14.41 -29.05 -18.94
N ARG A 1122 -13.15 -29.27 -18.58
CA ARG A 1122 -12.42 -28.39 -17.65
C ARG A 1122 -11.92 -27.15 -18.40
N LEU A 1123 -12.57 -26.01 -18.20
CA LEU A 1123 -12.09 -24.73 -18.71
C LEU A 1123 -11.19 -24.07 -17.66
N TYR A 1124 -9.88 -24.18 -17.82
CA TYR A 1124 -8.91 -23.33 -17.13
C TYR A 1124 -8.54 -22.17 -18.05
N ALA A 1125 -8.54 -20.95 -17.49
CA ALA A 1125 -7.97 -19.76 -18.11
C ALA A 1125 -7.49 -18.86 -16.97
N LEU A 1126 -6.17 -18.69 -16.87
CA LEU A 1126 -5.55 -17.98 -15.75
C LEU A 1126 -5.48 -16.49 -16.09
N PHE A 1127 -6.08 -15.66 -15.22
CA PHE A 1127 -6.48 -14.29 -15.57
C PHE A 1127 -5.32 -13.29 -15.77
N ASN A 1128 -4.11 -13.65 -15.35
CA ASN A 1128 -2.88 -12.91 -15.59
C ASN A 1128 -1.68 -13.79 -15.18
N ARG A 1129 -0.48 -13.31 -15.50
CA ARG A 1129 0.80 -13.95 -15.14
C ARG A 1129 0.94 -14.30 -13.65
N GLN A 1130 0.46 -13.48 -12.72
CA GLN A 1130 0.64 -13.74 -11.27
C GLN A 1130 -0.23 -14.91 -10.80
N ASP A 1131 -1.47 -15.01 -11.29
CA ASP A 1131 -2.38 -16.10 -10.96
C ASP A 1131 -1.91 -17.41 -11.63
N ALA A 1132 -1.28 -17.31 -12.80
CA ALA A 1132 -0.67 -18.45 -13.49
C ALA A 1132 0.62 -18.93 -12.81
N GLU A 1133 1.50 -18.02 -12.35
CA GLU A 1133 2.68 -18.33 -11.51
C GLU A 1133 2.32 -18.95 -10.14
N ALA A 1134 1.04 -18.88 -9.74
CA ALA A 1134 0.50 -19.44 -8.50
C ALA A 1134 -0.31 -20.74 -8.69
N SER A 1135 -0.54 -21.20 -9.92
CA SER A 1135 -1.36 -22.39 -10.21
C SER A 1135 -0.51 -23.67 -10.26
N PRO A 1136 -0.86 -24.74 -9.52
CA PRO A 1136 -0.11 -26.01 -9.56
C PRO A 1136 -0.45 -26.88 -10.79
N ASP A 1137 -1.51 -26.54 -11.53
CA ASP A 1137 -1.99 -27.31 -12.68
C ASP A 1137 -1.31 -26.91 -14.01
N VAL A 1138 -0.42 -25.91 -14.01
CA VAL A 1138 0.29 -25.40 -15.20
C VAL A 1138 1.78 -25.25 -14.95
N VAL A 1139 2.58 -25.12 -16.01
CA VAL A 1139 4.03 -24.85 -15.90
C VAL A 1139 4.39 -23.61 -16.71
N ILE A 1140 5.21 -22.73 -16.14
CA ILE A 1140 5.68 -21.51 -16.81
C ILE A 1140 7.21 -21.53 -16.89
N GLY A 1141 7.75 -21.16 -18.04
CA GLY A 1141 9.19 -21.08 -18.24
C GLY A 1141 9.56 -20.31 -19.51
N THR A 1142 10.86 -20.22 -19.78
CA THR A 1142 11.35 -19.81 -21.10
C THR A 1142 11.68 -21.08 -21.89
N LEU A 1143 11.11 -21.22 -23.09
CA LEU A 1143 11.39 -22.30 -24.02
C LEU A 1143 11.93 -21.74 -25.33
N GLN A 1144 12.61 -22.56 -26.12
CA GLN A 1144 13.06 -22.16 -27.45
C GLN A 1144 12.06 -22.66 -28.51
N ILE A 1145 11.35 -21.73 -29.16
CA ILE A 1145 10.58 -22.02 -30.37
C ILE A 1145 11.46 -21.66 -31.56
N PHE A 1146 11.78 -22.66 -32.37
CA PHE A 1146 12.78 -22.63 -33.44
C PHE A 1146 14.16 -22.15 -32.99
N SER A 1147 14.41 -20.84 -33.01
CA SER A 1147 15.67 -20.20 -32.59
C SER A 1147 15.43 -18.93 -31.76
N CYS A 1148 14.25 -18.82 -31.14
CA CYS A 1148 13.85 -17.70 -30.32
C CYS A 1148 13.47 -18.18 -28.92
N ASP A 1149 14.14 -17.62 -27.92
CA ASP A 1149 13.79 -17.81 -26.51
C ASP A 1149 12.52 -17.02 -26.21
N VAL A 1150 11.45 -17.72 -25.81
CA VAL A 1150 10.10 -17.17 -25.65
C VAL A 1150 9.54 -17.56 -24.28
N TYR A 1151 8.80 -16.65 -23.64
CA TYR A 1151 8.19 -16.88 -22.34
C TYR A 1151 6.83 -17.59 -22.49
N VAL A 1152 6.75 -18.83 -22.03
CA VAL A 1152 5.67 -19.77 -22.33
C VAL A 1152 4.87 -20.17 -21.09
N LEU A 1153 3.55 -20.23 -21.25
CA LEU A 1153 2.63 -20.97 -20.39
C LEU A 1153 2.33 -22.35 -21.02
N LEU A 1154 2.64 -23.43 -20.31
CA LEU A 1154 2.27 -24.81 -20.63
C LEU A 1154 1.01 -25.17 -19.82
N ASP A 1155 -0.10 -25.46 -20.50
CA ASP A 1155 -1.40 -25.66 -19.84
C ASP A 1155 -2.12 -26.95 -20.33
N PRO A 1156 -2.37 -27.94 -19.46
CA PRO A 1156 -3.04 -29.19 -19.81
C PRO A 1156 -4.55 -29.06 -20.07
N GLY A 1157 -5.15 -27.89 -19.82
CA GLY A 1157 -6.54 -27.59 -20.18
C GLY A 1157 -6.74 -27.20 -21.65
N TYR A 1158 -5.67 -26.82 -22.36
CA TYR A 1158 -5.77 -26.35 -23.75
C TYR A 1158 -5.48 -27.46 -24.76
N THR A 1159 -6.35 -27.54 -25.78
CA THR A 1159 -6.30 -28.50 -26.90
C THR A 1159 -5.84 -27.87 -28.24
N LEU A 1160 -5.21 -26.69 -28.15
CA LEU A 1160 -4.59 -25.93 -29.23
C LEU A 1160 -3.46 -25.07 -28.64
N SER A 1161 -2.48 -24.70 -29.47
CA SER A 1161 -1.37 -23.83 -29.07
C SER A 1161 -1.41 -22.48 -29.79
N TYR A 1162 -0.93 -21.44 -29.12
CA TYR A 1162 -1.07 -20.03 -29.52
C TYR A 1162 0.25 -19.28 -29.39
N VAL A 1163 0.46 -18.28 -30.24
CA VAL A 1163 1.65 -17.41 -30.23
C VAL A 1163 1.26 -15.96 -30.51
N THR A 1164 1.97 -15.01 -29.90
CA THR A 1164 1.73 -13.58 -30.14
C THR A 1164 2.16 -13.14 -31.55
N PRO A 1165 1.42 -12.19 -32.17
CA PRO A 1165 1.89 -11.50 -33.39
C PRO A 1165 3.21 -10.74 -33.20
N TYR A 1166 3.61 -10.47 -31.96
CA TYR A 1166 4.87 -9.81 -31.61
C TYR A 1166 6.06 -10.76 -31.80
N VAL A 1167 5.93 -12.00 -31.35
CA VAL A 1167 6.99 -13.01 -31.42
C VAL A 1167 6.98 -13.78 -32.72
N SER A 1168 5.81 -14.09 -33.29
CA SER A 1168 5.68 -14.92 -34.50
C SER A 1168 6.39 -14.34 -35.73
N VAL A 1169 6.53 -13.01 -35.80
CA VAL A 1169 7.31 -12.30 -36.84
C VAL A 1169 8.80 -12.66 -36.80
N SER A 1170 9.34 -13.02 -35.62
CA SER A 1170 10.74 -13.41 -35.44
C SER A 1170 11.09 -14.71 -36.14
N PHE A 1171 10.09 -15.57 -36.40
CA PHE A 1171 10.29 -16.93 -36.90
C PHE A 1171 10.60 -17.02 -38.40
N GLY A 1172 10.43 -15.94 -39.17
CA GLY A 1172 10.82 -15.87 -40.59
C GLY A 1172 9.90 -16.57 -41.61
N PHE A 1173 8.97 -17.44 -41.19
CA PHE A 1173 7.95 -18.03 -42.06
C PHE A 1173 6.66 -17.18 -42.10
N LYS A 1174 5.84 -17.36 -43.14
CA LYS A 1174 4.51 -16.74 -43.24
C LYS A 1174 3.44 -17.67 -42.64
N PRO A 1175 2.47 -17.16 -41.87
CA PRO A 1175 1.33 -17.96 -41.43
C PRO A 1175 0.42 -18.29 -42.61
N GLU A 1176 -0.25 -19.43 -42.51
CA GLU A 1176 -1.41 -19.75 -43.34
C GLU A 1176 -2.66 -19.07 -42.76
N ASN A 1177 -3.57 -18.60 -43.61
CA ASN A 1177 -4.89 -18.18 -43.15
C ASN A 1177 -5.71 -19.45 -42.81
N ILE A 1178 -6.37 -19.45 -41.66
CA ILE A 1178 -7.33 -20.49 -41.32
C ILE A 1178 -8.57 -20.26 -42.18
N LEU A 1179 -9.02 -21.28 -42.92
CA LEU A 1179 -10.15 -21.17 -43.86
C LEU A 1179 -11.46 -20.71 -43.19
N GLU A 1180 -11.62 -21.05 -41.92
CA GLU A 1180 -12.71 -20.60 -41.06
C GLU A 1180 -12.10 -20.10 -39.73
N PRO A 1181 -12.23 -18.80 -39.38
CA PRO A 1181 -11.59 -18.24 -38.19
C PRO A 1181 -12.00 -18.91 -36.88
N LEU A 1182 -11.02 -19.21 -36.03
CA LEU A 1182 -11.25 -19.80 -34.72
C LEU A 1182 -11.65 -18.70 -33.72
N SER A 1183 -12.84 -18.79 -33.14
CA SER A 1183 -13.30 -17.86 -32.10
C SER A 1183 -12.83 -18.31 -30.71
N VAL A 1184 -11.82 -17.64 -30.15
CA VAL A 1184 -11.30 -17.88 -28.80
C VAL A 1184 -12.04 -16.96 -27.82
N SER A 1185 -12.97 -17.52 -27.05
CA SER A 1185 -13.75 -16.76 -26.05
C SER A 1185 -13.01 -16.63 -24.72
N THR A 1186 -12.93 -15.40 -24.21
CA THR A 1186 -12.39 -15.09 -22.88
C THR A 1186 -13.46 -15.18 -21.80
N LEU A 1187 -13.05 -15.34 -20.52
CA LEU A 1187 -13.98 -15.35 -19.38
C LEU A 1187 -14.69 -14.01 -19.11
N VAL A 1188 -14.33 -12.94 -19.82
CA VAL A 1188 -15.02 -11.63 -19.76
C VAL A 1188 -16.16 -11.54 -20.80
N GLY A 1189 -16.31 -12.54 -21.67
CA GLY A 1189 -17.30 -12.60 -22.75
C GLY A 1189 -16.79 -12.13 -24.11
N ASP A 1190 -15.72 -11.34 -24.15
CA ASP A 1190 -15.06 -10.95 -25.40
C ASP A 1190 -14.49 -12.18 -26.12
N SER A 1191 -14.68 -12.24 -27.43
CA SER A 1191 -14.23 -13.37 -28.27
C SER A 1191 -13.31 -12.90 -29.38
N ILE A 1192 -12.09 -13.43 -29.40
CA ILE A 1192 -11.02 -13.06 -30.32
C ILE A 1192 -11.04 -14.01 -31.51
N LEU A 1193 -11.16 -13.47 -32.73
CA LEU A 1193 -11.13 -14.26 -33.96
C LEU A 1193 -9.70 -14.47 -34.43
N ALA A 1194 -9.13 -15.64 -34.14
CA ALA A 1194 -7.84 -16.06 -34.68
C ALA A 1194 -8.01 -16.49 -36.15
N MET A 1195 -7.38 -15.76 -37.06
CA MET A 1195 -7.52 -15.97 -38.52
C MET A 1195 -6.31 -16.65 -39.16
N ARG A 1196 -5.25 -16.94 -38.38
CA ARG A 1196 -3.93 -17.36 -38.87
C ARG A 1196 -3.33 -18.46 -38.03
N VAL A 1197 -2.62 -19.39 -38.69
CA VAL A 1197 -1.90 -20.48 -38.05
C VAL A 1197 -0.53 -20.67 -38.69
N TYR A 1198 0.47 -20.87 -37.84
CA TYR A 1198 1.84 -21.22 -38.16
C TYR A 1198 1.99 -22.74 -38.02
N LYS A 1199 1.93 -23.46 -39.14
CA LYS A 1199 1.87 -24.93 -39.14
C LYS A 1199 3.24 -25.59 -39.07
N ASN A 1200 3.28 -26.79 -38.46
CA ASN A 1200 4.44 -27.67 -38.35
C ASN A 1200 5.69 -26.98 -37.75
N TYR A 1201 5.49 -26.21 -36.69
CA TYR A 1201 6.53 -25.47 -36.01
C TYR A 1201 7.33 -26.31 -35.01
N VAL A 1202 8.66 -26.15 -35.02
CA VAL A 1202 9.56 -26.88 -34.12
C VAL A 1202 9.72 -26.14 -32.79
N ILE A 1203 9.37 -26.83 -31.71
CA ILE A 1203 9.49 -26.40 -30.31
C ILE A 1203 10.45 -27.37 -29.62
N SER A 1204 11.63 -26.90 -29.21
CA SER A 1204 12.66 -27.79 -28.67
C SER A 1204 12.58 -27.79 -27.15
N VAL A 1205 11.96 -28.83 -26.58
CA VAL A 1205 11.85 -29.03 -25.13
C VAL A 1205 12.62 -30.28 -24.74
N CYS A 1206 13.79 -30.04 -24.16
CA CYS A 1206 14.75 -31.07 -23.82
C CYS A 1206 15.21 -31.92 -25.02
N HIS A 1207 16.21 -31.42 -25.77
CA HIS A 1207 16.90 -32.00 -26.94
C HIS A 1207 16.04 -32.52 -28.11
N CYS A 1208 14.73 -32.48 -27.96
CA CYS A 1208 13.74 -32.89 -28.92
C CYS A 1208 12.86 -31.69 -29.24
N ASP A 1209 13.27 -31.00 -30.29
CA ASP A 1209 12.42 -30.63 -31.42
C ASP A 1209 11.11 -31.44 -31.46
N ILE A 1210 9.99 -30.77 -31.23
CA ILE A 1210 8.63 -31.29 -31.35
C ILE A 1210 7.85 -30.42 -32.33
N VAL A 1211 7.02 -31.03 -33.17
CA VAL A 1211 6.23 -30.33 -34.20
C VAL A 1211 4.85 -29.97 -33.66
N ALA A 1212 4.47 -28.70 -33.69
CA ALA A 1212 3.19 -28.16 -33.23
C ALA A 1212 2.63 -27.12 -34.21
N ASP A 1213 1.31 -26.93 -34.25
CA ASP A 1213 0.67 -25.81 -34.96
C ASP A 1213 0.40 -24.65 -33.97
N LEU A 1214 0.88 -23.45 -34.30
CA LEU A 1214 0.77 -22.26 -33.44
C LEU A 1214 -0.21 -21.24 -34.03
N ILE A 1215 -1.30 -20.96 -33.33
CA ILE A 1215 -2.35 -20.04 -33.76
C ILE A 1215 -1.99 -18.59 -33.36
N GLU A 1216 -2.08 -17.65 -34.29
CA GLU A 1216 -1.76 -16.23 -34.01
C GLU A 1216 -2.87 -15.58 -33.16
N LEU A 1217 -2.55 -15.21 -31.91
CA LEU A 1217 -3.49 -14.64 -30.95
C LEU A 1217 -2.82 -13.50 -30.16
N ASP A 1218 -3.49 -12.36 -30.01
CA ASP A 1218 -2.91 -11.16 -29.40
C ASP A 1218 -2.94 -11.25 -27.85
N ILE A 1219 -1.91 -11.88 -27.29
CA ILE A 1219 -1.73 -12.14 -25.85
C ILE A 1219 -0.69 -11.17 -25.28
N ILE A 1220 -0.92 -10.67 -24.07
CA ILE A 1220 -0.10 -9.59 -23.46
C ILE A 1220 0.92 -10.13 -22.43
N ASP A 1221 0.57 -11.18 -21.69
CA ASP A 1221 1.34 -11.66 -20.51
C ASP A 1221 2.36 -12.76 -20.83
N PHE A 1222 2.21 -13.45 -21.97
CA PHE A 1222 3.05 -14.56 -22.42
C PHE A 1222 3.33 -14.44 -23.93
N ASP A 1223 4.51 -14.86 -24.35
CA ASP A 1223 4.93 -14.86 -25.76
C ASP A 1223 4.23 -15.97 -26.56
N ALA A 1224 3.96 -17.11 -25.90
CA ALA A 1224 3.16 -18.22 -26.41
C ALA A 1224 2.42 -18.96 -25.27
N ILE A 1225 1.31 -19.62 -25.61
CA ILE A 1225 0.57 -20.55 -24.72
C ILE A 1225 0.51 -21.89 -25.44
N LEU A 1226 0.96 -22.95 -24.78
CA LEU A 1226 1.16 -24.26 -25.39
C LEU A 1226 0.27 -25.30 -24.71
N GLY A 1227 -0.80 -25.71 -25.39
CA GLY A 1227 -1.73 -26.76 -24.96
C GLY A 1227 -1.11 -28.16 -25.08
N MET A 1228 -1.44 -29.09 -24.20
CA MET A 1228 -0.66 -30.34 -24.05
C MET A 1228 -0.68 -31.31 -25.25
N ASP A 1229 -1.42 -31.04 -26.34
CA ASP A 1229 -1.53 -31.97 -27.48
C ASP A 1229 -0.30 -32.09 -28.37
N TRP A 1230 0.67 -31.16 -28.26
CA TRP A 1230 2.02 -31.27 -28.83
C TRP A 1230 3.08 -31.59 -27.77
N LEU A 1231 2.81 -31.35 -26.47
CA LEU A 1231 3.39 -32.22 -25.43
C LEU A 1231 2.80 -33.63 -25.49
N HIS A 1232 2.02 -33.88 -26.56
CA HIS A 1232 1.63 -35.13 -27.14
C HIS A 1232 2.12 -35.31 -28.63
N SER A 1233 2.71 -36.47 -28.94
CA SER A 1233 3.12 -37.07 -30.23
C SER A 1233 3.90 -38.41 -30.03
N CYS A 1234 4.71 -38.60 -28.96
CA CYS A 1234 5.29 -39.89 -28.48
C CYS A 1234 5.95 -39.88 -27.05
N TYR A 1235 5.18 -39.96 -25.93
CA TYR A 1235 5.62 -40.45 -24.57
C TYR A 1235 5.26 -41.96 -24.58
N ALA A 1236 5.44 -42.57 -25.75
CA ALA A 1236 4.65 -43.65 -26.34
C ALA A 1236 5.40 -44.16 -27.58
#